data_AF-A0A2V1IZE1-F1
#
_entry.id   AF-A0A2V1IZE1-F1
#
_cell.length_a   1.000
_cell.length_b   1.000
_cell.length_c   1.000
_cell.angle_alpha   90.00
_cell.angle_beta   90.00
_cell.angle_gamma   90.00
#
_symmetry.space_group_name_H-M   'P 1'
#
loop_
_entity.id
_entity.type
_entity.pdbx_description
1 polymer ?
#
loop_
_entity_poly.entity_id
_entity_poly.type
_entity_poly.pdbx_seq_one_letter_code
_entity_poly.pdbx_strand_id
1 'polypeptide(L)'
;MNRILLTALTAIVAATLAVIASGCRGPKLATADAQMERGEYFDASASYRKIYNKLKRPADRPLRGEVAFKMAEADRRLGRAGRAAAAYRNALRYGYPDSIALLRMATMLHASGKYPEAIDAYSQYLASNPRDAEAQSGLSGARQAARMKAMPTRYIVKQQKLFNSRRADFSPVLDSEGRLYFTTTNEKVTGTSRSEVTGTKRCDIWVADKDEQGRWQRPLPAEGALNTEGDEGVIAFSPDGRTMYLTRASKNPQADSPAMICTSTRSEASWSEARPIDLITDTVYSYGHPAIDPSGRYLYFVSDRPGSIGQTDIWRIELNSAGAVPENLGMAINTPGREMFPVMRTDSLMYFSSDGHPGMGGLDLFMARLQPSGVWSVRNMGVPLNSEADDFGMTFEPGREAGFFSTSRGDARGYDHIYSFELPDLKINISGYVTDLEEEPIAGATVKIVGDDGSNRRAVTRDDGSFSFPLDRGVRYAMLAGANGYLNARQEFESDTAAADADYAVDFMLASLTRPNVVENIFYDFDKATLRPESTEALDALVKTLQENPGINVEMGSHTDRVGSDAYNVRLSERRAKSVTDYLIGAGIDPSRLSWHGYGKSQPKKVTRRINRLYQQFAEGTVLDEAFIATLSDEDRDAADQINRRTEFRVTSTDFSF
;
A
#
# COMPACT_ATOMS: atom_id res chain seq x y z
N MET A 1 56.54 66.40 32.06
CA MET A 1 55.61 65.38 32.58
C MET A 1 54.16 65.54 32.11
N ASN A 2 53.56 66.75 32.12
CA ASN A 2 52.14 66.94 31.78
C ASN A 2 51.74 66.66 30.32
N ARG A 3 52.62 66.82 29.32
CA ARG A 3 52.26 66.55 27.92
C ARG A 3 52.17 65.06 27.57
N ILE A 4 52.96 64.21 28.23
CA ILE A 4 53.00 62.76 27.99
C ILE A 4 51.81 62.07 28.66
N LEU A 5 51.38 62.54 29.84
CA LEU A 5 50.15 62.06 30.48
C LEU A 5 48.90 62.44 29.68
N LEU A 6 48.87 63.64 29.09
CA LEU A 6 47.71 64.09 28.32
C LEU A 6 47.54 63.32 27.00
N THR A 7 48.64 62.98 26.32
CA THR A 7 48.63 62.15 25.11
C THR A 7 48.32 60.68 25.39
N ALA A 8 48.79 60.15 26.53
CA ALA A 8 48.43 58.78 26.96
C ALA A 8 46.94 58.70 27.34
N LEU A 9 46.39 59.72 27.99
CA LEU A 9 44.97 59.75 28.38
C LEU A 9 44.05 59.89 27.17
N THR A 10 44.41 60.71 26.16
CA THR A 10 43.64 60.80 24.91
C THR A 10 43.74 59.54 24.06
N ALA A 11 44.89 58.86 24.03
CA ALA A 11 45.03 57.58 23.34
C ALA A 11 44.21 56.46 24.00
N ILE A 12 44.16 56.42 25.34
CA ILE A 12 43.34 55.45 26.08
C ILE A 12 41.85 55.74 25.90
N VAL A 13 41.42 57.00 25.93
CA VAL A 13 40.02 57.40 25.69
C VAL A 13 39.61 57.12 24.24
N ALA A 14 40.48 57.36 23.26
CA ALA A 14 40.23 57.00 21.86
C ALA A 14 40.18 55.47 21.65
N ALA A 15 41.02 54.70 22.34
CA ALA A 15 41.00 53.24 22.30
C ALA A 15 39.76 52.66 23.01
N THR A 16 39.31 53.25 24.12
CA THR A 16 38.05 52.84 24.77
C THR A 16 36.83 53.25 23.94
N LEU A 17 36.83 54.42 23.28
CA LEU A 17 35.78 54.80 22.32
C LEU A 17 35.75 53.91 21.07
N ALA A 18 36.90 53.44 20.58
CA ALA A 18 36.99 52.49 19.47
C ALA A 18 36.49 51.08 19.88
N VAL A 19 36.73 50.65 21.13
CA VAL A 19 36.22 49.39 21.68
C VAL A 19 34.71 49.48 22.00
N ILE A 20 34.19 50.66 22.34
CA ILE A 20 32.74 50.91 22.49
C ILE A 20 32.04 50.98 21.12
N ALA A 21 32.72 51.44 20.07
CA ALA A 21 32.20 51.46 18.70
C ALA A 21 32.21 50.08 18.00
N SER A 22 33.01 49.13 18.48
CA SER A 22 33.03 47.73 18.03
C SER A 22 32.13 46.80 18.87
N GLY A 23 31.30 47.35 19.75
CA GLY A 23 30.20 46.58 20.35
C GLY A 23 29.32 46.02 19.24
N CYS A 24 29.22 44.69 19.15
CA CYS A 24 28.52 43.95 18.10
C CYS A 24 27.12 44.54 17.79
N ARG A 25 27.06 45.47 16.83
CA ARG A 25 25.79 45.97 16.29
C ARG A 25 25.15 44.80 15.57
N GLY A 26 24.08 44.25 16.15
CA GLY A 26 23.35 43.13 15.52
C GLY A 26 22.91 43.46 14.09
N PRO A 27 22.51 42.44 13.31
CA PRO A 27 22.34 42.56 11.86
C PRO A 27 21.36 43.67 11.47
N LYS A 28 21.70 44.40 10.39
CA LYS A 28 20.83 45.40 9.76
C LYS A 28 19.87 44.71 8.79
N LEU A 29 18.72 45.33 8.51
CA LEU A 29 17.75 44.81 7.55
C LEU A 29 18.36 44.57 6.16
N ALA A 30 19.10 45.56 5.64
CA ALA A 30 19.80 45.43 4.36
C ALA A 30 20.76 44.23 4.28
N THR A 31 21.35 43.82 5.42
CA THR A 31 22.20 42.61 5.47
C THR A 31 21.37 41.35 5.32
N ALA A 32 20.22 41.27 6.01
CA ALA A 32 19.31 40.13 5.93
C ALA A 32 18.66 40.02 4.54
N ASP A 33 18.29 41.15 3.94
CA ASP A 33 17.75 41.24 2.58
C ASP A 33 18.77 40.74 1.56
N ALA A 34 20.02 41.20 1.64
CA ALA A 34 21.09 40.74 0.75
C ALA A 34 21.42 39.24 0.92
N GLN A 35 21.29 38.69 2.15
CA GLN A 35 21.42 37.24 2.38
C GLN A 35 20.29 36.48 1.67
N MET A 36 19.05 36.96 1.78
CA MET A 36 17.89 36.36 1.11
C MET A 36 18.03 36.37 -0.42
N GLU A 37 18.50 37.48 -0.99
CA GLU A 37 18.72 37.62 -2.43
C GLU A 37 19.79 36.67 -2.98
N ARG A 38 20.82 36.34 -2.20
CA ARG A 38 21.84 35.34 -2.54
C ARG A 38 21.43 33.90 -2.24
N GLY A 39 20.19 33.66 -1.84
CA GLY A 39 19.72 32.33 -1.44
C GLY A 39 20.31 31.80 -0.12
N GLU A 40 20.95 32.63 0.70
CA GLU A 40 21.55 32.26 1.99
C GLU A 40 20.46 32.16 3.09
N TYR A 41 19.47 31.29 2.86
CA TYR A 41 18.22 31.26 3.63
C TYR A 41 18.43 30.97 5.12
N PHE A 42 19.40 30.13 5.48
CA PHE A 42 19.71 29.82 6.88
C PHE A 42 20.15 31.09 7.63
N ASP A 43 21.10 31.82 7.05
CA ASP A 43 21.64 33.05 7.63
C ASP A 43 20.61 34.19 7.59
N ALA A 44 19.86 34.32 6.49
CA ALA A 44 18.79 35.30 6.35
C ALA A 44 17.72 35.12 7.44
N SER A 45 17.23 33.89 7.64
CA SER A 45 16.26 33.55 8.70
C SER A 45 16.79 33.93 10.09
N ALA A 46 18.06 33.61 10.38
CA ALA A 46 18.69 33.97 11.65
C ALA A 46 18.82 35.50 11.84
N SER A 47 19.17 36.23 10.78
CA SER A 47 19.27 37.69 10.78
C SER A 47 17.91 38.36 10.97
N TYR A 48 16.88 37.97 10.22
CA TYR A 48 15.53 38.49 10.38
C TYR A 48 14.98 38.23 11.79
N ARG A 49 15.23 37.04 12.36
CA ARG A 49 14.82 36.74 13.74
C ARG A 49 15.44 37.69 14.75
N LYS A 50 16.74 37.99 14.62
CA LYS A 50 17.43 38.95 15.49
C LYS A 50 16.86 40.37 15.35
N ILE A 51 16.48 40.77 14.14
CA ILE A 51 15.84 42.07 13.86
C ILE A 51 14.43 42.11 14.47
N TYR A 52 13.59 41.11 14.17
CA TYR A 52 12.23 40.98 14.66
C TYR A 52 12.14 41.11 16.18
N ASN A 53 13.07 40.47 16.91
CA ASN A 53 13.12 40.51 18.38
C ASN A 53 13.45 41.89 18.97
N LYS A 54 14.02 42.80 18.16
CA LYS A 54 14.33 44.19 18.56
C LYS A 54 13.19 45.17 18.27
N LEU A 55 12.28 44.83 17.35
CA LEU A 55 11.14 45.66 16.96
C LEU A 55 10.02 45.57 18.01
N LYS A 56 10.12 46.40 19.06
CA LYS A 56 9.20 46.35 20.22
C LYS A 56 8.24 47.53 20.31
N ARG A 57 8.50 48.64 19.62
CA ARG A 57 7.70 49.87 19.77
C ARG A 57 6.44 49.81 18.91
N PRO A 58 5.35 50.49 19.29
CA PRO A 58 4.15 50.58 18.45
C PRO A 58 4.42 51.11 17.03
N ALA A 59 5.35 52.07 16.90
CA ALA A 59 5.77 52.60 15.60
C ALA A 59 6.48 51.57 14.71
N ASP A 60 7.07 50.52 15.29
CA ASP A 60 7.78 49.48 14.54
C ASP A 60 6.82 48.42 13.96
N ARG A 61 5.51 48.51 14.24
CA ARG A 61 4.52 47.47 13.84
C ARG A 61 4.54 47.14 12.35
N PRO A 62 4.52 48.11 11.40
CA PRO A 62 4.56 47.78 9.97
C PRO A 62 5.84 47.03 9.58
N LEU A 63 6.99 47.55 10.02
CA LEU A 63 8.30 46.92 9.78
C LEU A 63 8.38 45.52 10.40
N ARG A 64 7.73 45.32 11.55
CA ARG A 64 7.67 44.01 12.21
C ARG A 64 6.85 43.01 11.39
N GLY A 65 5.81 43.45 10.69
CA GLY A 65 5.07 42.64 9.73
C GLY A 65 5.93 42.24 8.53
N GLU A 66 6.65 43.19 7.93
CA GLU A 66 7.56 42.94 6.80
C GLU A 66 8.68 41.96 7.17
N VAL A 67 9.37 42.18 8.28
CA VAL A 67 10.44 41.30 8.76
C VAL A 67 9.91 39.91 9.09
N ALA A 68 8.68 39.80 9.62
CA ALA A 68 8.05 38.50 9.86
C ALA A 68 7.77 37.75 8.55
N PHE A 69 7.31 38.43 7.52
CA PHE A 69 7.10 37.84 6.20
C PHE A 69 8.41 37.34 5.58
N LYS A 70 9.45 38.17 5.57
CA LYS A 70 10.77 37.80 5.03
C LYS A 70 11.41 36.64 5.80
N MET A 71 11.27 36.62 7.13
CA MET A 71 11.67 35.48 7.97
C MET A 71 10.88 34.21 7.60
N ALA A 72 9.58 34.34 7.31
CA ALA A 72 8.73 33.22 6.93
C ALA A 72 9.13 32.62 5.58
N GLU A 73 9.47 33.45 4.58
CA GLU A 73 9.96 32.98 3.27
C GLU A 73 11.31 32.25 3.41
N ALA A 74 12.23 32.78 4.23
CA ALA A 74 13.50 32.09 4.50
C ALA A 74 13.27 30.73 5.19
N ASP A 75 12.41 30.66 6.22
CA ASP A 75 12.09 29.38 6.88
C ASP A 75 11.30 28.44 5.95
N ARG A 76 10.48 28.94 5.01
CA ARG A 76 9.77 28.14 3.99
C ARG A 76 10.76 27.49 3.04
N ARG A 77 11.73 28.24 2.51
CA ARG A 77 12.79 27.73 1.62
C ARG A 77 13.69 26.67 2.29
N LEU A 78 13.73 26.67 3.62
CA LEU A 78 14.45 25.68 4.44
C LEU A 78 13.61 24.46 4.83
N GLY A 79 12.37 24.33 4.35
CA GLY A 79 11.47 23.23 4.73
C GLY A 79 10.96 23.31 6.19
N ARG A 80 11.12 24.45 6.87
CA ARG A 80 10.72 24.60 8.28
C ARG A 80 9.25 25.03 8.40
N ALA A 81 8.35 24.22 7.86
CA ALA A 81 6.93 24.55 7.69
C ALA A 81 6.27 25.14 8.94
N GLY A 82 6.46 24.51 10.10
CA GLY A 82 5.87 24.99 11.36
C GLY A 82 6.37 26.38 11.79
N ARG A 83 7.65 26.71 11.54
CA ARG A 83 8.20 28.04 11.83
C ARG A 83 7.73 29.07 10.81
N ALA A 84 7.71 28.71 9.53
CA ALA A 84 7.23 29.56 8.45
C ALA A 84 5.76 29.93 8.65
N ALA A 85 4.88 28.97 8.95
CA ALA A 85 3.46 29.21 9.25
C ALA A 85 3.27 30.20 10.42
N ALA A 86 4.05 30.03 11.50
CA ALA A 86 4.00 30.94 12.64
C ALA A 86 4.47 32.37 12.29
N ALA A 87 5.48 32.48 11.42
CA ALA A 87 6.01 33.76 10.95
C ALA A 87 5.05 34.48 9.99
N TYR A 88 4.41 33.78 9.04
CA TYR A 88 3.35 34.37 8.20
C TYR A 88 2.16 34.85 9.02
N ARG A 89 1.74 34.07 10.02
CA ARG A 89 0.68 34.49 10.94
C ARG A 89 1.03 35.79 11.67
N ASN A 90 2.29 35.94 12.08
CA ASN A 90 2.77 37.19 12.66
C ASN A 90 2.78 38.34 11.65
N ALA A 91 3.18 38.09 10.40
CA ALA A 91 3.13 39.09 9.33
C ALA A 91 1.70 39.63 9.13
N LEU A 92 0.72 38.72 8.99
CA LEU A 92 -0.71 39.06 8.87
C LEU A 92 -1.23 39.80 10.11
N ARG A 93 -0.85 39.36 11.33
CA ARG A 93 -1.23 40.03 12.59
C ARG A 93 -0.74 41.48 12.66
N TYR A 94 0.40 41.80 12.06
CA TYR A 94 0.94 43.16 12.00
C TYR A 94 0.51 43.95 10.75
N GLY A 95 -0.40 43.40 9.94
CA GLY A 95 -0.99 44.10 8.79
C GLY A 95 -0.09 44.10 7.55
N TYR A 96 0.68 43.03 7.32
CA TYR A 96 1.38 42.87 6.04
C TYR A 96 0.36 42.93 4.87
N PRO A 97 0.60 43.77 3.84
CA PRO A 97 -0.46 44.17 2.93
C PRO A 97 -0.79 43.14 1.84
N ASP A 98 0.15 42.25 1.51
CA ASP A 98 -0.02 41.31 0.41
C ASP A 98 -0.71 40.02 0.87
N SER A 99 -1.81 39.68 0.20
CA SER A 99 -2.59 38.45 0.42
C SER A 99 -1.77 37.17 0.18
N ILE A 100 -0.63 37.24 -0.53
CA ILE A 100 0.27 36.10 -0.71
C ILE A 100 0.72 35.50 0.63
N ALA A 101 0.83 36.32 1.69
CA ALA A 101 1.17 35.83 3.02
C ALA A 101 0.12 34.85 3.58
N LEU A 102 -1.16 35.01 3.19
CA LEU A 102 -2.22 34.09 3.58
C LEU A 102 -2.12 32.76 2.82
N LEU A 103 -1.88 32.80 1.51
CA LEU A 103 -1.64 31.60 0.71
C LEU A 103 -0.41 30.82 1.20
N ARG A 104 0.71 31.52 1.41
CA ARG A 104 1.95 30.90 1.94
C ARG A 104 1.79 30.41 3.37
N MET A 105 0.96 31.05 4.20
CA MET A 105 0.59 30.49 5.49
C MET A 105 -0.20 29.19 5.34
N ALA A 106 -1.17 29.16 4.41
CA ALA A 106 -2.00 27.98 4.15
C ALA A 106 -1.15 26.78 3.71
N THR A 107 -0.21 26.98 2.77
CA THR A 107 0.71 25.92 2.31
C THR A 107 1.61 25.41 3.44
N MET A 108 2.09 26.29 4.32
CA MET A 108 2.92 25.88 5.46
C MET A 108 2.13 25.19 6.59
N LEU A 109 0.86 25.55 6.79
CA LEU A 109 -0.04 24.81 7.66
C LEU A 109 -0.31 23.41 7.09
N HIS A 110 -0.51 23.33 5.78
CA HIS A 110 -0.71 22.09 5.05
C HIS A 110 0.50 21.15 5.22
N ALA A 111 1.71 21.63 4.90
CA ALA A 111 2.98 20.93 5.08
C ALA A 111 3.40 20.72 6.56
N SER A 112 2.57 21.14 7.52
CA SER A 112 2.74 20.84 8.95
C SER A 112 1.66 19.89 9.47
N GLY A 113 0.82 19.33 8.58
CA GLY A 113 -0.28 18.43 8.92
C GLY A 113 -1.47 19.10 9.61
N LYS A 114 -1.52 20.44 9.63
CA LYS A 114 -2.60 21.23 10.24
C LYS A 114 -3.71 21.47 9.22
N TYR A 115 -4.30 20.38 8.75
CA TYR A 115 -5.26 20.41 7.64
C TYR A 115 -6.49 21.27 7.89
N PRO A 116 -7.13 21.26 9.08
CA PRO A 116 -8.27 22.15 9.33
C PRO A 116 -7.91 23.63 9.17
N GLU A 117 -6.80 24.07 9.77
CA GLU A 117 -6.35 25.46 9.66
C GLU A 117 -5.87 25.82 8.25
N ALA A 118 -5.30 24.86 7.52
CA ALA A 118 -4.92 25.05 6.12
C ALA A 118 -6.16 25.24 5.23
N ILE A 119 -7.20 24.41 5.39
CA ILE A 119 -8.47 24.51 4.67
C ILE A 119 -9.10 25.90 4.89
N ASP A 120 -9.12 26.38 6.13
CA ASP A 120 -9.66 27.71 6.45
C ASP A 120 -8.85 28.82 5.76
N ALA A 121 -7.52 28.76 5.83
CA ALA A 121 -6.64 29.75 5.23
C ALA A 121 -6.72 29.77 3.69
N TYR A 122 -6.75 28.60 3.03
CA TYR A 122 -6.97 28.51 1.59
C TYR A 122 -8.35 29.06 1.20
N SER A 123 -9.40 28.69 1.93
CA SER A 123 -10.76 29.17 1.65
C SER A 123 -10.85 30.70 1.77
N GLN A 124 -10.20 31.27 2.77
CA GLN A 124 -10.13 32.72 2.96
C GLN A 124 -9.38 33.41 1.80
N TYR A 125 -8.27 32.85 1.34
CA TYR A 125 -7.52 33.41 0.20
C TYR A 125 -8.32 33.32 -1.10
N LEU A 126 -8.95 32.17 -1.37
CA LEU A 126 -9.76 31.92 -2.56
C LEU A 126 -11.03 32.78 -2.62
N ALA A 127 -11.52 33.29 -1.48
CA ALA A 127 -12.64 34.23 -1.47
C ALA A 127 -12.33 35.52 -2.26
N SER A 128 -11.05 35.94 -2.30
CA SER A 128 -10.59 37.09 -3.08
C SER A 128 -9.90 36.68 -4.39
N ASN A 129 -9.34 35.46 -4.46
CA ASN A 129 -8.58 34.95 -5.60
C ASN A 129 -9.16 33.62 -6.13
N PRO A 130 -10.40 33.57 -6.62
CA PRO A 130 -11.13 32.32 -6.85
C PRO A 130 -10.55 31.43 -7.97
N ARG A 131 -9.67 31.97 -8.82
CA ARG A 131 -9.04 31.26 -9.95
C ARG A 131 -7.58 30.90 -9.73
N ASP A 132 -7.05 31.12 -8.53
CA ASP A 132 -5.68 30.77 -8.20
C ASP A 132 -5.52 29.24 -8.15
N ALA A 133 -4.76 28.69 -9.09
CA ALA A 133 -4.60 27.24 -9.27
C ALA A 133 -3.83 26.58 -8.11
N GLU A 134 -2.82 27.26 -7.55
CA GLU A 134 -2.05 26.76 -6.39
C GLU A 134 -2.96 26.63 -5.17
N ALA A 135 -3.78 27.66 -4.91
CA ALA A 135 -4.72 27.66 -3.79
C ALA A 135 -5.84 26.63 -3.97
N GLN A 136 -6.37 26.46 -5.18
CA GLN A 136 -7.38 25.44 -5.48
C GLN A 136 -6.82 24.02 -5.29
N SER A 137 -5.61 23.75 -5.81
CA SER A 137 -4.93 22.47 -5.65
C SER A 137 -4.62 22.19 -4.18
N GLY A 138 -4.07 23.17 -3.47
CA GLY A 138 -3.77 23.07 -2.04
C GLY A 138 -5.00 22.81 -1.17
N LEU A 139 -6.12 23.49 -1.43
CA LEU A 139 -7.39 23.22 -0.74
C LEU A 139 -7.90 21.80 -1.03
N SER A 140 -7.80 21.35 -2.28
CA SER A 140 -8.15 19.98 -2.67
C SER A 140 -7.28 18.95 -1.94
N GLY A 141 -5.97 19.16 -1.91
CA GLY A 141 -5.00 18.33 -1.20
C GLY A 141 -5.31 18.25 0.29
N ALA A 142 -5.48 19.38 0.98
CA ALA A 142 -5.74 19.39 2.42
C ALA A 142 -7.03 18.64 2.81
N ARG A 143 -8.07 18.66 1.95
CA ARG A 143 -9.29 17.86 2.13
C ARG A 143 -9.06 16.37 1.85
N GLN A 144 -8.25 16.04 0.84
CA GLN A 144 -7.90 14.67 0.50
C GLN A 144 -7.00 14.02 1.55
N ALA A 145 -6.05 14.76 2.12
CA ALA A 145 -5.14 14.28 3.14
C ALA A 145 -5.88 13.70 4.37
N ALA A 146 -6.96 14.35 4.80
CA ALA A 146 -7.82 13.83 5.86
C ALA A 146 -8.45 12.47 5.52
N ARG A 147 -8.87 12.28 4.25
CA ARG A 147 -9.43 11.01 3.77
C ARG A 147 -8.35 9.92 3.65
N MET A 148 -7.18 10.26 3.11
CA MET A 148 -6.05 9.33 2.99
C MET A 148 -5.59 8.84 4.37
N LYS A 149 -5.56 9.71 5.39
CA LYS A 149 -5.25 9.30 6.78
C LYS A 149 -6.32 8.36 7.36
N ALA A 150 -7.59 8.50 6.96
CA ALA A 150 -8.66 7.60 7.39
C ALA A 150 -8.69 6.26 6.65
N MET A 151 -8.07 6.18 5.46
CA MET A 151 -8.04 5.00 4.59
C MET A 151 -6.60 4.72 4.12
N PRO A 152 -5.70 4.27 5.02
CA PRO A 152 -4.33 3.99 4.65
C PRO A 152 -4.25 2.82 3.66
N THR A 153 -3.25 2.87 2.80
CA THR A 153 -2.83 1.76 1.95
C THR A 153 -2.17 0.65 2.77
N ARG A 154 -1.91 -0.50 2.13
CA ARG A 154 -1.23 -1.65 2.74
C ARG A 154 0.28 -1.53 2.81
N TYR A 155 0.88 -0.48 2.24
CA TYR A 155 2.32 -0.31 2.31
C TYR A 155 2.76 -0.25 3.78
N ILE A 156 3.85 -0.95 4.09
CA ILE A 156 4.50 -0.90 5.38
C ILE A 156 5.74 -0.04 5.21
N VAL A 157 5.86 1.01 6.02
CA VAL A 157 6.98 1.96 5.98
C VAL A 157 7.79 1.90 7.28
N LYS A 158 9.13 1.84 7.18
CA LYS A 158 10.03 1.72 8.34
C LYS A 158 11.24 2.62 8.21
N GLN A 159 11.55 3.42 9.24
CA GLN A 159 12.74 4.26 9.24
C GLN A 159 14.02 3.43 9.33
N GLN A 160 14.97 3.69 8.43
CA GLN A 160 16.22 2.92 8.34
C GLN A 160 17.32 3.55 9.18
N LYS A 161 17.31 3.25 10.49
CA LYS A 161 18.25 3.83 11.49
C LYS A 161 19.73 3.58 11.17
N LEU A 162 20.06 2.54 10.42
CA LEU A 162 21.44 2.22 10.05
C LEU A 162 22.03 3.26 9.07
N PHE A 163 21.20 3.76 8.14
CA PHE A 163 21.63 4.72 7.13
C PHE A 163 21.51 6.16 7.62
N ASN A 164 20.54 6.43 8.50
CA ASN A 164 20.24 7.78 8.96
C ASN A 164 21.24 8.29 10.01
N SER A 165 21.78 9.48 9.75
CA SER A 165 22.65 10.25 10.62
C SER A 165 21.84 11.21 11.50
N ARG A 166 22.52 12.20 12.10
CA ARG A 166 21.87 13.32 12.85
C ARG A 166 21.55 14.52 11.95
N ARG A 167 21.81 14.41 10.64
CA ARG A 167 21.63 15.41 9.58
C ARG A 167 20.71 14.83 8.50
N ALA A 168 20.67 15.47 7.33
CA ALA A 168 19.86 14.97 6.22
C ALA A 168 20.59 13.83 5.49
N ASP A 169 19.86 12.75 5.26
CA ASP A 169 20.25 11.57 4.49
C ASP A 169 19.09 11.23 3.54
N PHE A 170 19.31 11.32 2.23
CA PHE A 170 18.22 11.38 1.25
C PHE A 170 18.61 10.89 -0.16
N SER A 171 17.62 10.83 -1.04
CA SER A 171 17.68 10.33 -2.40
C SER A 171 18.34 8.95 -2.53
N PRO A 172 17.83 7.90 -1.84
CA PRO A 172 18.34 6.55 -1.96
C PRO A 172 18.17 6.00 -3.38
N VAL A 173 19.20 5.30 -3.88
CA VAL A 173 19.21 4.61 -5.17
C VAL A 173 19.88 3.26 -4.99
N LEU A 174 19.17 2.19 -5.36
CA LEU A 174 19.76 0.86 -5.47
C LEU A 174 20.45 0.71 -6.82
N ASP A 175 21.68 0.18 -6.81
CA ASP A 175 22.35 -0.25 -8.03
C ASP A 175 21.94 -1.69 -8.43
N SER A 176 22.45 -2.15 -9.56
CA SER A 176 22.18 -3.51 -10.08
C SER A 176 22.72 -4.64 -9.19
N GLU A 177 23.68 -4.34 -8.30
CA GLU A 177 24.24 -5.27 -7.33
C GLU A 177 23.48 -5.23 -5.98
N GLY A 178 22.46 -4.37 -5.86
CA GLY A 178 21.64 -4.24 -4.66
C GLY A 178 22.29 -3.43 -3.54
N ARG A 179 23.31 -2.62 -3.84
CA ARG A 179 23.92 -1.67 -2.90
C ARG A 179 23.13 -0.38 -2.90
N LEU A 180 23.04 0.25 -1.73
CA LEU A 180 22.27 1.46 -1.53
C LEU A 180 23.16 2.68 -1.53
N TYR A 181 23.09 3.49 -2.59
CA TYR A 181 23.70 4.80 -2.65
C TYR A 181 22.72 5.86 -2.16
N PHE A 182 23.20 6.89 -1.50
CA PHE A 182 22.37 8.01 -1.06
C PHE A 182 23.22 9.26 -0.81
N THR A 183 22.56 10.40 -0.71
CA THR A 183 23.18 11.70 -0.41
C THR A 183 23.11 11.98 1.07
N THR A 184 24.18 12.49 1.66
CA THR A 184 24.24 12.80 3.09
C THR A 184 24.92 14.13 3.37
N THR A 185 24.45 14.83 4.40
CA THR A 185 25.07 16.05 4.95
C THR A 185 25.69 15.81 6.33
N ASN A 186 26.05 14.56 6.63
CA ASN A 186 26.60 14.18 7.92
C ASN A 186 27.93 14.92 8.23
N GLU A 187 28.41 14.83 9.47
CA GLU A 187 29.61 15.60 9.88
C GLU A 187 30.94 15.04 9.33
N LYS A 188 30.92 13.88 8.67
CA LYS A 188 32.07 13.19 8.05
C LYS A 188 32.17 13.36 6.53
N VAL A 189 31.28 14.15 5.92
CA VAL A 189 31.38 14.55 4.51
C VAL A 189 32.67 15.30 4.22
N THR A 190 33.02 15.36 2.94
CA THR A 190 34.14 16.09 2.39
C THR A 190 33.93 17.59 2.58
N GLY A 191 34.98 18.31 2.99
CA GLY A 191 34.89 19.72 3.35
C GLY A 191 34.47 20.01 4.80
N THR A 192 34.76 21.24 5.23
CA THR A 192 34.53 21.71 6.61
C THR A 192 33.57 22.89 6.70
N SER A 193 33.31 23.56 5.58
CA SER A 193 32.43 24.71 5.50
C SER A 193 30.97 24.29 5.67
N ARG A 194 30.18 25.17 6.30
CA ARG A 194 28.73 25.03 6.33
C ARG A 194 28.14 25.91 5.24
N SER A 195 27.18 25.37 4.51
CA SER A 195 26.37 26.10 3.55
C SER A 195 25.57 27.16 4.27
N GLU A 196 25.65 28.41 3.81
CA GLU A 196 24.83 29.52 4.28
C GLU A 196 23.37 29.38 3.82
N VAL A 197 23.14 28.53 2.81
CA VAL A 197 21.81 28.18 2.31
C VAL A 197 21.08 27.32 3.34
N THR A 198 21.68 26.20 3.77
CA THR A 198 21.01 25.16 4.59
C THR A 198 21.46 25.13 6.05
N GLY A 199 22.65 25.65 6.36
CA GLY A 199 23.32 25.55 7.67
C GLY A 199 23.98 24.18 7.93
N THR A 200 23.96 23.27 6.96
CA THR A 200 24.64 21.97 7.02
C THR A 200 25.99 22.02 6.33
N LYS A 201 26.84 21.00 6.53
CA LYS A 201 27.96 20.80 5.60
C LYS A 201 27.41 20.48 4.20
N ARG A 202 28.27 20.65 3.20
CA ARG A 202 27.97 20.27 1.82
C ARG A 202 27.74 18.76 1.73
N CYS A 203 26.93 18.34 0.76
CA CYS A 203 26.52 16.94 0.68
C CYS A 203 27.50 16.08 -0.13
N ASP A 204 27.70 14.84 0.34
CA ASP A 204 28.44 13.79 -0.35
C ASP A 204 27.51 12.63 -0.72
N ILE A 205 27.97 11.79 -1.65
CA ILE A 205 27.37 10.51 -2.00
C ILE A 205 28.06 9.40 -1.20
N TRP A 206 27.25 8.63 -0.49
CA TRP A 206 27.66 7.50 0.35
C TRP A 206 26.99 6.22 -0.13
N VAL A 207 27.59 5.08 0.19
CA VAL A 207 27.12 3.74 -0.21
C VAL A 207 27.04 2.83 1.01
N ALA A 208 25.99 2.00 1.07
CA ALA A 208 25.86 0.90 2.01
C ALA A 208 25.83 -0.43 1.26
N ASP A 209 26.64 -1.37 1.73
CA ASP A 209 26.73 -2.74 1.23
C ASP A 209 26.00 -3.73 2.13
N LYS A 210 25.76 -4.93 1.60
CA LYS A 210 25.34 -6.09 2.39
C LYS A 210 26.54 -6.99 2.66
N ASP A 211 26.55 -7.65 3.83
CA ASP A 211 27.50 -8.73 4.11
C ASP A 211 27.11 -10.03 3.38
N GLU A 212 27.93 -11.08 3.52
CA GLU A 212 27.68 -12.40 2.93
C GLU A 212 26.35 -13.04 3.39
N GLN A 213 25.80 -12.59 4.52
CA GLN A 213 24.51 -13.04 5.05
C GLN A 213 23.34 -12.15 4.59
N GLY A 214 23.59 -11.18 3.70
CA GLY A 214 22.59 -10.26 3.17
C GLY A 214 22.18 -9.14 4.13
N ARG A 215 22.92 -8.93 5.24
CA ARG A 215 22.63 -7.87 6.22
C ARG A 215 23.33 -6.58 5.82
N TRP A 216 22.60 -5.47 5.93
CA TRP A 216 23.16 -4.15 5.66
C TRP A 216 24.32 -3.80 6.61
N GLN A 217 25.38 -3.23 6.05
CA GLN A 217 26.54 -2.71 6.76
C GLN A 217 26.44 -1.20 6.94
N ARG A 218 27.32 -0.63 7.78
CA ARG A 218 27.39 0.83 7.95
C ARG A 218 27.83 1.48 6.65
N PRO A 219 27.19 2.59 6.24
CA PRO A 219 27.55 3.27 5.01
C PRO A 219 28.92 3.92 5.09
N LEU A 220 29.59 4.00 3.95
CA LEU A 220 30.88 4.65 3.74
C LEU A 220 30.77 5.68 2.60
N PRO A 221 31.64 6.69 2.53
CA PRO A 221 31.73 7.56 1.36
C PRO A 221 31.96 6.73 0.09
N ALA A 222 31.32 7.09 -1.01
CA ALA A 222 31.58 6.46 -2.30
C ALA A 222 33.06 6.64 -2.68
N GLU A 223 33.73 5.54 -3.04
CA GLU A 223 35.16 5.54 -3.34
C GLU A 223 35.47 6.24 -4.67
N GLY A 224 36.63 6.91 -4.72
CA GLY A 224 37.13 7.59 -5.91
C GLY A 224 37.13 9.11 -5.78
N ALA A 225 36.99 9.82 -6.91
CA ALA A 225 37.09 11.27 -7.02
C ALA A 225 35.73 11.96 -7.18
N LEU A 226 34.67 11.32 -6.68
CA LEU A 226 33.29 11.75 -6.88
C LEU A 226 32.87 12.84 -5.88
N ASN A 227 33.22 12.68 -4.60
CA ASN A 227 32.95 13.65 -3.55
C ASN A 227 34.04 14.73 -3.52
N THR A 228 33.64 16.00 -3.48
CA THR A 228 34.53 17.16 -3.44
C THR A 228 34.21 18.06 -2.24
N GLU A 229 34.77 19.28 -2.16
CA GLU A 229 34.31 20.26 -1.16
C GLU A 229 32.96 20.92 -1.53
N GLY A 230 32.41 20.60 -2.70
CA GLY A 230 31.12 21.07 -3.21
C GLY A 230 29.93 20.22 -2.77
N ASP A 231 28.74 20.51 -3.30
CA ASP A 231 27.56 19.67 -3.10
C ASP A 231 27.45 18.66 -4.25
N GLU A 232 27.59 17.37 -3.93
CA GLU A 232 27.30 16.26 -4.82
C GLU A 232 26.21 15.36 -4.25
N GLY A 233 25.21 15.03 -5.07
CA GLY A 233 24.09 14.23 -4.62
C GLY A 233 23.05 13.94 -5.70
N VAL A 234 21.98 13.28 -5.29
CA VAL A 234 20.83 12.91 -6.14
C VAL A 234 21.29 12.26 -7.46
N ILE A 235 21.39 10.94 -7.43
CA ILE A 235 22.06 10.19 -8.49
C ILE A 235 21.08 9.34 -9.32
N ALA A 236 21.56 8.87 -10.46
CA ALA A 236 20.98 7.77 -11.22
C ALA A 236 22.10 6.94 -11.87
N PHE A 237 21.81 5.68 -12.18
CA PHE A 237 22.75 4.81 -12.89
C PHE A 237 22.28 4.59 -14.33
N SER A 238 23.24 4.44 -15.25
CA SER A 238 22.98 3.79 -16.54
C SER A 238 22.51 2.34 -16.32
N PRO A 239 21.76 1.74 -17.26
CA PRO A 239 21.26 0.37 -17.10
C PRO A 239 22.35 -0.68 -16.85
N ASP A 240 23.56 -0.46 -17.36
CA ASP A 240 24.73 -1.32 -17.15
C ASP A 240 25.47 -1.04 -15.82
N GLY A 241 25.04 -0.04 -15.04
CA GLY A 241 25.65 0.36 -13.77
C GLY A 241 27.02 1.02 -13.88
N ARG A 242 27.56 1.25 -15.09
CA ARG A 242 28.93 1.75 -15.29
C ARG A 242 29.05 3.27 -15.20
N THR A 243 27.96 3.98 -15.44
CA THR A 243 27.90 5.45 -15.41
C THR A 243 26.93 5.90 -14.33
N MET A 244 27.41 6.77 -13.44
CA MET A 244 26.58 7.52 -12.50
C MET A 244 26.31 8.90 -13.08
N TYR A 245 25.04 9.27 -13.13
CA TYR A 245 24.58 10.63 -13.34
C TYR A 245 24.34 11.24 -11.96
N LEU A 246 24.83 12.44 -11.70
CA LEU A 246 24.70 13.08 -10.39
C LEU A 246 24.40 14.56 -10.54
N THR A 247 23.67 15.11 -9.57
CA THR A 247 23.49 16.54 -9.43
C THR A 247 24.69 17.11 -8.69
N ARG A 248 25.30 18.16 -9.25
CA ARG A 248 26.35 18.92 -8.60
C ARG A 248 25.95 20.38 -8.52
N ALA A 249 26.13 20.98 -7.35
CA ALA A 249 26.02 22.42 -7.17
C ALA A 249 27.35 22.96 -6.63
N SER A 250 27.94 23.90 -7.36
CA SER A 250 29.09 24.67 -6.88
C SER A 250 28.61 26.06 -6.46
N LYS A 251 29.36 26.75 -5.61
CA LYS A 251 29.10 28.16 -5.29
C LYS A 251 30.12 29.01 -6.03
N ASN A 252 29.66 29.89 -6.91
CA ASN A 252 30.46 31.02 -7.37
C ASN A 252 30.31 32.16 -6.35
N PRO A 253 31.41 32.68 -5.76
CA PRO A 253 31.33 33.79 -4.81
C PRO A 253 30.75 35.10 -5.39
N GLN A 254 30.66 35.21 -6.72
CA GLN A 254 30.26 36.42 -7.45
C GLN A 254 28.90 36.30 -8.16
N ALA A 255 28.30 35.11 -8.24
CA ALA A 255 27.03 34.87 -8.92
C ALA A 255 26.32 33.63 -8.36
N ASP A 256 24.99 33.54 -8.54
CA ASP A 256 24.28 32.27 -8.34
C ASP A 256 24.82 31.23 -9.32
N SER A 257 25.19 30.07 -8.79
CA SER A 257 25.64 28.92 -9.59
C SER A 257 24.51 27.90 -9.61
N PRO A 258 23.84 27.72 -10.76
CA PRO A 258 22.77 26.74 -10.86
C PRO A 258 23.31 25.32 -10.69
N ALA A 259 22.42 24.42 -10.28
CA ALA A 259 22.74 23.00 -10.25
C ALA A 259 22.97 22.47 -11.68
N MET A 260 23.88 21.51 -11.82
CA MET A 260 24.17 20.87 -13.10
C MET A 260 24.18 19.35 -12.98
N ILE A 261 23.89 18.66 -14.07
CA ILE A 261 24.03 17.21 -14.17
C ILE A 261 25.42 16.88 -14.67
N CYS A 262 26.10 16.01 -13.93
CA CYS A 262 27.41 15.50 -14.25
C CYS A 262 27.36 13.99 -14.43
N THR A 263 28.36 13.43 -15.10
CA THR A 263 28.58 12.00 -15.20
C THR A 263 29.92 11.62 -14.58
N SER A 264 29.94 10.46 -13.92
CA SER A 264 31.13 9.79 -13.44
C SER A 264 31.08 8.33 -13.88
N THR A 265 32.21 7.80 -14.29
CA THR A 265 32.34 6.40 -14.74
C THR A 265 33.06 5.58 -13.69
N ARG A 266 32.65 4.32 -13.55
CA ARG A 266 33.29 3.40 -12.62
C ARG A 266 34.32 2.52 -13.31
N SER A 267 35.49 2.43 -12.68
CA SER A 267 36.50 1.43 -12.98
C SER A 267 36.83 0.68 -11.70
N GLU A 268 36.73 -0.65 -11.73
CA GLU A 268 36.85 -1.51 -10.54
C GLU A 268 35.85 -1.10 -9.43
N ALA A 269 36.35 -0.64 -8.28
CA ALA A 269 35.56 -0.19 -7.14
C ALA A 269 35.47 1.35 -7.01
N SER A 270 36.16 2.11 -7.86
CA SER A 270 36.28 3.57 -7.72
C SER A 270 35.56 4.34 -8.83
N TRP A 271 34.93 5.44 -8.45
CA TRP A 271 34.32 6.41 -9.36
C TRP A 271 35.33 7.45 -9.83
N SER A 272 35.32 7.75 -11.13
CA SER A 272 36.13 8.83 -11.70
C SER A 272 35.61 10.22 -11.31
N GLU A 273 36.40 11.26 -11.59
CA GLU A 273 35.97 12.64 -11.39
C GLU A 273 34.71 12.96 -12.20
N ALA A 274 33.73 13.61 -11.57
CA ALA A 274 32.48 13.98 -12.20
C ALA A 274 32.64 15.12 -13.21
N ARG A 275 32.20 14.92 -14.45
CA ARG A 275 32.26 15.91 -15.54
C ARG A 275 30.85 16.35 -15.98
N PRO A 276 30.61 17.63 -16.26
CA PRO A 276 29.31 18.08 -16.78
C PRO A 276 28.90 17.31 -18.04
N ILE A 277 27.60 17.06 -18.21
CA ILE A 277 27.09 16.39 -19.41
C ILE A 277 27.03 17.35 -20.61
N ASP A 278 27.56 16.93 -21.76
CA ASP A 278 27.65 17.78 -22.97
C ASP A 278 26.30 18.03 -23.68
N LEU A 279 25.21 17.39 -23.22
CA LEU A 279 23.88 17.50 -23.82
C LEU A 279 23.08 18.73 -23.36
N ILE A 280 23.50 19.34 -22.25
CA ILE A 280 22.82 20.49 -21.65
C ILE A 280 23.85 21.60 -21.53
N THR A 281 23.87 22.50 -22.52
CA THR A 281 24.92 23.52 -22.67
C THR A 281 24.53 24.89 -22.11
N ASP A 282 23.27 25.09 -21.74
CA ASP A 282 22.84 26.31 -21.05
C ASP A 282 23.25 26.23 -19.59
N THR A 283 23.97 27.24 -19.10
CA THR A 283 24.55 27.28 -17.75
C THR A 283 23.83 28.26 -16.84
N VAL A 284 22.71 28.85 -17.30
CA VAL A 284 21.96 29.86 -16.54
C VAL A 284 20.82 29.24 -15.71
N TYR A 285 20.31 28.09 -16.13
CA TYR A 285 19.21 27.38 -15.46
C TYR A 285 19.70 26.19 -14.65
N SER A 286 18.90 25.78 -13.67
CA SER A 286 19.22 24.59 -12.86
C SER A 286 18.82 23.32 -13.59
N TYR A 287 19.71 22.34 -13.53
CA TYR A 287 19.52 20.98 -14.04
C TYR A 287 19.93 20.01 -12.95
N GLY A 288 19.00 19.17 -12.52
CA GLY A 288 19.29 18.20 -11.46
C GLY A 288 18.32 17.05 -11.45
N HIS A 289 18.48 16.21 -10.43
CA HIS A 289 17.63 15.06 -10.13
C HIS A 289 17.49 14.13 -11.35
N PRO A 290 18.63 13.63 -11.87
CA PRO A 290 18.65 12.79 -13.06
C PRO A 290 17.92 11.48 -12.81
N ALA A 291 17.32 10.93 -13.86
CA ALA A 291 16.82 9.57 -13.91
C ALA A 291 16.96 8.99 -15.31
N ILE A 292 17.41 7.75 -15.39
CA ILE A 292 17.62 7.05 -16.66
C ILE A 292 16.49 6.03 -16.81
N ASP A 293 15.91 5.94 -18.01
CA ASP A 293 14.94 4.90 -18.29
C ASP A 293 15.62 3.52 -18.42
N PRO A 294 14.88 2.41 -18.23
CA PRO A 294 15.47 1.07 -18.30
C PRO A 294 16.14 0.73 -19.63
N SER A 295 15.71 1.35 -20.75
CA SER A 295 16.36 1.15 -22.05
C SER A 295 17.67 1.93 -22.21
N GLY A 296 17.95 2.91 -21.33
CA GLY A 296 19.12 3.78 -21.39
C GLY A 296 19.05 4.82 -22.53
N ARG A 297 17.86 5.04 -23.10
CA ARG A 297 17.64 5.93 -24.23
C ARG A 297 17.37 7.37 -23.81
N TYR A 298 16.73 7.59 -22.67
CA TYR A 298 16.30 8.89 -22.20
C TYR A 298 16.87 9.21 -20.82
N LEU A 299 17.38 10.43 -20.69
CA LEU A 299 17.64 11.07 -19.42
C LEU A 299 16.45 11.97 -19.08
N TYR A 300 15.78 11.66 -17.98
CA TYR A 300 14.81 12.52 -17.33
C TYR A 300 15.52 13.38 -16.29
N PHE A 301 15.09 14.62 -16.14
CA PHE A 301 15.69 15.56 -15.20
C PHE A 301 14.73 16.67 -14.82
N VAL A 302 15.07 17.41 -13.77
CA VAL A 302 14.30 18.54 -13.25
C VAL A 302 14.97 19.84 -13.66
N SER A 303 14.19 20.83 -14.09
CA SER A 303 14.70 22.15 -14.45
C SER A 303 13.67 23.26 -14.28
N ASP A 304 14.16 24.48 -14.04
CA ASP A 304 13.44 25.75 -14.02
C ASP A 304 13.58 26.54 -15.34
N ARG A 305 14.06 25.88 -16.40
CA ARG A 305 14.28 26.51 -17.71
C ARG A 305 13.00 27.08 -18.34
N PRO A 306 13.12 28.03 -19.30
CA PRO A 306 11.99 28.55 -20.05
C PRO A 306 11.18 27.44 -20.72
N GLY A 307 9.85 27.56 -20.65
CA GLY A 307 8.91 26.53 -21.07
C GLY A 307 8.45 25.61 -19.93
N SER A 308 8.96 25.80 -18.71
CA SER A 308 8.40 25.16 -17.51
C SER A 308 7.05 25.79 -17.15
N ILE A 309 6.15 24.97 -16.62
CA ILE A 309 4.80 25.33 -16.19
C ILE A 309 4.83 25.88 -14.76
N GLY A 310 5.64 25.28 -13.89
CA GLY A 310 5.74 25.62 -12.48
C GLY A 310 7.08 26.19 -12.06
N GLN A 311 7.37 26.02 -10.76
CA GLN A 311 8.67 26.39 -10.19
C GLN A 311 9.79 25.51 -10.72
N THR A 312 9.53 24.21 -10.85
CA THR A 312 10.42 23.25 -11.50
C THR A 312 9.59 22.17 -12.16
N ASP A 313 9.98 21.79 -13.37
CA ASP A 313 9.30 20.78 -14.16
C ASP A 313 10.21 19.58 -14.42
N ILE A 314 9.60 18.42 -14.68
CA ILE A 314 10.29 17.25 -15.22
C ILE A 314 10.36 17.37 -16.75
N TRP A 315 11.58 17.26 -17.26
CA TRP A 315 11.95 17.24 -18.67
C TRP A 315 12.60 15.90 -19.01
N ARG A 316 12.68 15.59 -20.31
CA ARG A 316 13.50 14.48 -20.82
C ARG A 316 14.31 14.88 -22.03
N ILE A 317 15.43 14.22 -22.25
CA ILE A 317 16.26 14.34 -23.45
C ILE A 317 16.73 12.96 -23.91
N GLU A 318 16.76 12.74 -25.22
CA GLU A 318 17.30 11.52 -25.81
C GLU A 318 18.83 11.51 -25.70
N LEU A 319 19.37 10.44 -25.12
CA LEU A 319 20.80 10.21 -25.01
C LEU A 319 21.35 9.71 -26.36
N ASN A 320 22.62 10.03 -26.64
CA ASN A 320 23.35 9.61 -27.85
C ASN A 320 22.73 10.08 -29.18
N SER A 321 21.83 11.07 -29.14
CA SER A 321 21.21 11.68 -30.32
C SER A 321 21.76 13.08 -30.53
N ALA A 322 22.51 13.28 -31.62
CA ALA A 322 23.15 14.55 -31.92
C ALA A 322 22.07 15.62 -32.18
N GLY A 323 22.11 16.72 -31.41
CA GLY A 323 21.13 17.80 -31.53
C GLY A 323 19.79 17.53 -30.83
N ALA A 324 19.72 16.55 -29.92
CA ALA A 324 18.55 16.34 -29.07
C ALA A 324 18.20 17.62 -28.29
N VAL A 325 16.89 17.94 -28.24
CA VAL A 325 16.37 19.09 -27.50
C VAL A 325 15.55 18.58 -26.33
N PRO A 326 15.69 19.15 -25.11
CA PRO A 326 14.87 18.70 -24.00
C PRO A 326 13.39 18.98 -24.18
N GLU A 327 12.57 17.98 -23.89
CA GLU A 327 11.11 17.97 -23.98
C GLU A 327 10.49 18.05 -22.57
N ASN A 328 9.51 18.94 -22.39
CA ASN A 328 8.72 19.03 -21.16
C ASN A 328 7.66 17.93 -21.14
N LEU A 329 7.47 17.23 -20.01
CA LEU A 329 6.50 16.12 -19.93
C LEU A 329 5.02 16.55 -19.91
N GLY A 330 4.75 17.85 -19.94
CA GLY A 330 3.41 18.42 -20.09
C GLY A 330 2.58 18.38 -18.81
N MET A 331 1.39 18.96 -18.89
CA MET A 331 0.53 19.28 -17.74
C MET A 331 -0.05 18.07 -16.99
N ALA A 332 0.08 16.86 -17.55
CA ALA A 332 -0.30 15.64 -16.84
C ALA A 332 0.69 15.33 -15.71
N ILE A 333 1.97 15.61 -15.92
CA ILE A 333 3.05 15.44 -14.94
C ILE A 333 3.30 16.76 -14.22
N ASN A 334 3.56 17.82 -14.98
CA ASN A 334 4.01 19.11 -14.47
C ASN A 334 2.84 20.02 -14.10
N THR A 335 2.99 20.74 -12.99
CA THR A 335 1.98 21.61 -12.39
C THR A 335 2.59 22.99 -12.14
N PRO A 336 1.83 23.97 -11.61
CA PRO A 336 2.44 25.23 -11.14
C PRO A 336 3.41 25.07 -9.95
N GLY A 337 3.45 23.88 -9.31
CA GLY A 337 4.31 23.57 -8.17
C GLY A 337 5.73 23.16 -8.57
N ARG A 338 6.35 22.31 -7.75
CA ARG A 338 7.65 21.67 -8.01
C ARG A 338 7.43 20.20 -8.29
N GLU A 339 7.71 19.76 -9.50
CA GLU A 339 7.89 18.35 -9.82
C GLU A 339 9.36 17.97 -9.74
N MET A 340 9.68 16.95 -8.94
CA MET A 340 11.06 16.63 -8.55
C MET A 340 11.29 15.12 -8.47
N PHE A 341 12.56 14.70 -8.49
CA PHE A 341 13.01 13.32 -8.22
C PHE A 341 12.30 12.25 -9.07
N PRO A 342 12.28 12.38 -10.42
CA PRO A 342 11.73 11.34 -11.26
C PRO A 342 12.52 10.04 -11.08
N VAL A 343 11.86 8.89 -11.24
CA VAL A 343 12.46 7.56 -11.31
C VAL A 343 11.64 6.72 -12.29
N MET A 344 12.32 6.13 -13.27
CA MET A 344 11.70 5.25 -14.26
C MET A 344 11.81 3.80 -13.80
N ARG A 345 10.67 3.16 -13.54
CA ARG A 345 10.61 1.74 -13.19
C ARG A 345 10.46 0.84 -14.42
N THR A 346 9.70 1.31 -15.41
CA THR A 346 9.58 0.74 -16.76
C THR A 346 9.50 1.90 -17.76
N ASP A 347 9.55 1.61 -19.06
CA ASP A 347 9.40 2.63 -20.12
C ASP A 347 8.05 3.38 -20.06
N SER A 348 7.06 2.83 -19.33
CA SER A 348 5.71 3.37 -19.18
C SER A 348 5.29 3.63 -17.73
N LEU A 349 6.20 3.49 -16.77
CA LEU A 349 5.91 3.65 -15.35
C LEU A 349 6.97 4.51 -14.67
N MET A 350 6.58 5.72 -14.30
CA MET A 350 7.41 6.70 -13.59
C MET A 350 6.89 6.87 -12.16
N TYR A 351 7.82 7.12 -11.25
CA TYR A 351 7.54 7.68 -9.93
C TYR A 351 8.21 9.05 -9.84
N PHE A 352 7.58 9.99 -9.17
CA PHE A 352 8.14 11.32 -8.96
C PHE A 352 7.52 11.94 -7.70
N SER A 353 8.03 13.10 -7.31
CA SER A 353 7.53 13.86 -6.16
C SER A 353 6.98 15.20 -6.60
N SER A 354 5.86 15.62 -6.01
CA SER A 354 5.26 16.92 -6.33
C SER A 354 4.61 17.58 -5.11
N ASP A 355 4.73 18.90 -5.02
CA ASP A 355 3.97 19.74 -4.07
C ASP A 355 2.86 20.55 -4.75
N GLY A 356 2.65 20.34 -6.06
CA GLY A 356 1.61 21.03 -6.84
C GLY A 356 0.41 20.16 -7.19
N HIS A 357 0.58 18.84 -7.30
CA HIS A 357 -0.55 17.90 -7.35
C HIS A 357 -1.28 17.84 -5.99
N PRO A 358 -2.60 17.62 -5.95
CA PRO A 358 -3.31 17.47 -4.68
C PRO A 358 -2.74 16.31 -3.84
N GLY A 359 -2.26 16.64 -2.64
CA GLY A 359 -1.60 15.70 -1.74
C GLY A 359 -1.66 16.10 -0.27
N MET A 360 -0.65 15.72 0.49
CA MET A 360 -0.57 15.78 1.95
C MET A 360 0.11 17.05 2.48
N GLY A 361 0.76 17.84 1.62
CA GLY A 361 1.17 19.21 1.93
C GLY A 361 2.58 19.59 1.49
N GLY A 362 3.57 18.74 1.80
CA GLY A 362 4.93 18.86 1.26
C GLY A 362 5.04 18.24 -0.14
N LEU A 363 6.25 17.85 -0.53
CA LEU A 363 6.43 16.94 -1.65
C LEU A 363 5.76 15.60 -1.34
N ASP A 364 4.89 15.13 -2.22
CA ASP A 364 4.25 13.82 -2.14
C ASP A 364 4.76 12.90 -3.25
N LEU A 365 4.91 11.61 -2.98
CA LEU A 365 5.19 10.59 -3.99
C LEU A 365 3.96 10.34 -4.87
N PHE A 366 4.16 10.34 -6.18
CA PHE A 366 3.18 10.02 -7.21
C PHE A 366 3.70 8.91 -8.13
N MET A 367 2.77 8.09 -8.62
CA MET A 367 2.99 7.15 -9.73
C MET A 367 2.33 7.72 -10.98
N ALA A 368 3.08 7.79 -12.08
CA ALA A 368 2.56 8.10 -13.40
C ALA A 368 2.68 6.88 -14.32
N ARG A 369 1.57 6.49 -14.94
CA ARG A 369 1.53 5.43 -15.96
C ARG A 369 1.21 6.02 -17.32
N LEU A 370 2.06 5.74 -18.31
CA LEU A 370 1.81 6.13 -19.69
C LEU A 370 0.70 5.26 -20.27
N GLN A 371 -0.42 5.87 -20.67
CA GLN A 371 -1.53 5.18 -21.29
C GLN A 371 -1.26 4.93 -22.79
N PRO A 372 -1.95 3.97 -23.44
CA PRO A 372 -1.84 3.75 -24.89
C PRO A 372 -2.16 4.99 -25.74
N SER A 373 -2.93 5.95 -25.19
CA SER A 373 -3.20 7.25 -25.81
C SER A 373 -2.00 8.20 -25.85
N GLY A 374 -0.90 7.85 -25.18
CA GLY A 374 0.28 8.71 -25.01
C GLY A 374 0.18 9.71 -23.85
N VAL A 375 -0.91 9.68 -23.07
CA VAL A 375 -1.12 10.57 -21.91
C VAL A 375 -0.75 9.88 -20.61
N TRP A 376 -0.07 10.58 -19.70
CA TRP A 376 0.23 10.09 -18.36
C TRP A 376 -1.01 10.10 -17.46
N SER A 377 -1.26 8.99 -16.78
CA SER A 377 -2.22 8.90 -15.66
C SER A 377 -1.46 8.98 -14.35
N VAL A 378 -1.67 10.04 -13.58
CA VAL A 378 -0.98 10.29 -12.31
C VAL A 378 -1.86 9.91 -11.12
N ARG A 379 -1.27 9.24 -10.12
CA ARG A 379 -1.93 8.83 -8.88
C ARG A 379 -1.02 9.09 -7.68
N ASN A 380 -1.57 9.73 -6.65
CA ASN A 380 -0.90 9.89 -5.35
C ASN A 380 -0.70 8.52 -4.68
N MET A 381 0.47 8.27 -4.08
CA MET A 381 0.80 6.98 -3.46
C MET A 381 0.12 6.74 -2.10
N GLY A 382 -0.49 7.76 -1.51
CA GLY A 382 -1.29 7.67 -0.29
C GLY A 382 -0.47 7.37 0.97
N VAL A 383 -1.15 7.31 2.11
CA VAL A 383 -0.54 6.96 3.41
C VAL A 383 -0.32 5.44 3.47
N PRO A 384 0.80 4.92 4.02
CA PRO A 384 1.87 5.64 4.68
C PRO A 384 3.08 5.99 3.82
N LEU A 385 3.05 5.78 2.49
CA LEU A 385 4.16 6.24 1.64
C LEU A 385 4.27 7.77 1.68
N ASN A 386 3.15 8.47 1.63
CA ASN A 386 3.05 9.91 1.82
C ASN A 386 2.64 10.29 3.26
N SER A 387 3.05 11.49 3.66
CA SER A 387 2.91 12.13 4.96
C SER A 387 2.76 13.64 4.77
N GLU A 388 2.51 14.40 5.84
CA GLU A 388 2.45 15.86 5.73
C GLU A 388 3.79 16.55 5.37
N ALA A 389 4.91 15.84 5.49
CA ALA A 389 6.25 16.38 5.25
C ALA A 389 6.64 16.20 3.77
N ASP A 390 7.90 16.48 3.44
CA ASP A 390 8.42 16.13 2.12
C ASP A 390 8.69 14.62 2.08
N ASP A 391 8.17 13.94 1.04
CA ASP A 391 8.32 12.52 0.71
C ASP A 391 8.81 12.37 -0.74
N PHE A 392 10.03 11.89 -0.93
CA PHE A 392 10.69 11.95 -2.23
C PHE A 392 11.82 10.95 -2.45
N GLY A 393 12.32 10.90 -3.69
CA GLY A 393 13.51 10.13 -4.06
C GLY A 393 13.33 8.64 -3.76
N MET A 394 12.52 7.95 -4.58
CA MET A 394 12.10 6.57 -4.36
C MET A 394 12.88 5.59 -5.25
N THR A 395 13.40 4.51 -4.68
CA THR A 395 14.06 3.42 -5.40
C THR A 395 13.41 2.08 -5.06
N PHE A 396 13.52 1.10 -5.97
CA PHE A 396 12.84 -0.19 -5.87
C PHE A 396 13.86 -1.33 -5.86
N GLU A 397 13.58 -2.34 -5.04
CA GLU A 397 14.23 -3.64 -5.15
C GLU A 397 13.78 -4.34 -6.44
N PRO A 398 14.69 -5.01 -7.18
CA PRO A 398 14.33 -5.72 -8.40
C PRO A 398 13.20 -6.73 -8.18
N GLY A 399 12.15 -6.65 -9.02
CA GLY A 399 11.03 -7.59 -9.02
C GLY A 399 10.09 -7.50 -7.81
N ARG A 400 10.29 -6.55 -6.89
CA ARG A 400 9.45 -6.41 -5.69
C ARG A 400 8.77 -5.06 -5.64
N GLU A 401 7.62 -5.00 -4.97
CA GLU A 401 6.98 -3.75 -4.57
C GLU A 401 7.54 -3.30 -3.21
N ALA A 402 8.86 -3.17 -3.15
CA ALA A 402 9.60 -2.81 -1.95
C ALA A 402 10.83 -1.99 -2.34
N GLY A 403 11.38 -1.23 -1.39
CA GLY A 403 12.55 -0.39 -1.66
C GLY A 403 12.73 0.69 -0.61
N PHE A 404 13.28 1.83 -1.02
CA PHE A 404 13.61 2.95 -0.13
C PHE A 404 13.12 4.28 -0.69
N PHE A 405 12.86 5.23 0.20
CA PHE A 405 12.57 6.61 -0.15
C PHE A 405 13.04 7.55 0.96
N SER A 406 13.00 8.86 0.71
CA SER A 406 13.38 9.90 1.65
C SER A 406 12.16 10.59 2.20
N THR A 407 12.21 10.97 3.47
CA THR A 407 11.16 11.79 4.06
C THR A 407 11.65 12.60 5.25
N SER A 408 11.16 13.82 5.40
CA SER A 408 11.41 14.67 6.56
C SER A 408 10.39 14.47 7.69
N ARG A 409 9.49 13.48 7.57
CA ARG A 409 8.47 13.20 8.58
C ARG A 409 9.08 12.95 9.95
N GLY A 410 8.47 13.57 10.96
CA GLY A 410 8.89 13.43 12.36
C GLY A 410 10.17 14.15 12.76
N ASP A 411 10.86 14.88 11.86
CA ASP A 411 12.02 15.70 12.23
C ASP A 411 11.66 17.20 12.32
N ALA A 412 11.62 17.73 13.54
CA ALA A 412 11.28 19.13 13.79
C ALA A 412 12.27 20.15 13.20
N ARG A 413 13.44 19.71 12.72
CA ARG A 413 14.45 20.56 12.06
C ARG A 413 14.27 20.58 10.54
N GLY A 414 13.47 19.67 9.98
CA GLY A 414 13.28 19.49 8.55
C GLY A 414 14.43 18.74 7.89
N TYR A 415 15.08 17.81 8.59
CA TYR A 415 16.08 16.94 7.97
C TYR A 415 15.42 15.69 7.41
N ASP A 416 15.85 15.33 6.21
CA ASP A 416 15.39 14.15 5.49
C ASP A 416 16.06 12.89 6.02
N HIS A 417 15.30 11.81 6.02
CA HIS A 417 15.73 10.49 6.48
C HIS A 417 15.30 9.43 5.45
N ILE A 418 16.11 8.39 5.31
CA ILE A 418 15.82 7.21 4.51
C ILE A 418 14.85 6.28 5.26
N TYR A 419 13.79 5.90 4.58
CA TYR A 419 12.80 4.91 5.00
C TYR A 419 12.75 3.79 3.97
N SER A 420 12.44 2.58 4.43
CA SER A 420 12.06 1.48 3.54
C SER A 420 10.55 1.41 3.39
N PHE A 421 10.08 0.87 2.27
CA PHE A 421 8.70 0.47 2.07
C PHE A 421 8.60 -0.96 1.55
N GLU A 422 7.48 -1.62 1.84
CA GLU A 422 7.10 -2.91 1.24
C GLU A 422 5.57 -2.98 1.11
N LEU A 423 5.05 -3.42 -0.03
CA LEU A 423 3.66 -3.83 -0.17
C LEU A 423 3.59 -5.35 0.06
N PRO A 424 3.00 -5.81 1.19
CA PRO A 424 2.90 -7.23 1.45
C PRO A 424 1.93 -7.91 0.47
N ASP A 425 2.23 -9.15 0.12
CA ASP A 425 1.31 -10.02 -0.61
C ASP A 425 0.01 -10.22 0.19
N LEU A 426 -1.10 -10.44 -0.50
CA LEU A 426 -2.40 -10.68 0.14
C LEU A 426 -2.51 -12.14 0.55
N LYS A 427 -2.97 -12.38 1.77
CA LYS A 427 -3.26 -13.73 2.25
C LYS A 427 -4.73 -14.06 2.01
N ILE A 428 -4.91 -14.56 0.80
CA ILE A 428 -6.05 -15.29 0.24
C ILE A 428 -6.26 -16.69 0.77
N ASN A 429 -7.17 -17.08 1.69
CA ASN A 429 -7.38 -18.50 1.98
C ASN A 429 -8.83 -18.95 1.97
N ILE A 430 -9.03 -20.23 1.67
CA ILE A 430 -10.28 -20.95 1.94
C ILE A 430 -9.94 -22.23 2.70
N SER A 431 -10.76 -22.59 3.68
CA SER A 431 -10.60 -23.79 4.49
C SER A 431 -11.95 -24.42 4.82
N GLY A 432 -11.93 -25.64 5.35
CA GLY A 432 -13.14 -26.31 5.82
C GLY A 432 -12.89 -27.79 6.03
N TYR A 433 -13.98 -28.55 6.11
CA TYR A 433 -13.98 -29.97 6.43
C TYR A 433 -14.62 -30.80 5.31
N VAL A 434 -14.15 -32.03 5.15
CA VAL A 434 -14.84 -33.06 4.37
C VAL A 434 -15.36 -34.12 5.34
N THR A 435 -16.68 -34.29 5.37
CA THR A 435 -17.37 -35.29 6.19
C THR A 435 -18.23 -36.20 5.32
N ASP A 436 -18.74 -37.28 5.88
CA ASP A 436 -19.88 -37.98 5.31
C ASP A 436 -21.21 -37.28 5.67
N LEU A 437 -22.33 -37.80 5.16
CA LEU A 437 -23.68 -37.27 5.46
C LEU A 437 -24.12 -37.47 6.91
N GLU A 438 -23.41 -38.30 7.68
CA GLU A 438 -23.64 -38.58 9.09
C GLU A 438 -22.70 -37.78 10.02
N GLU A 439 -21.98 -36.79 9.45
CA GLU A 439 -21.03 -35.87 10.10
C GLU A 439 -19.73 -36.52 10.59
N GLU A 440 -19.35 -37.68 10.05
CA GLU A 440 -18.04 -38.27 10.34
C GLU A 440 -16.94 -37.69 9.43
N PRO A 441 -15.78 -37.28 9.97
CA PRO A 441 -14.69 -36.73 9.17
C PRO A 441 -14.10 -37.79 8.25
N ILE A 442 -13.86 -37.40 7.00
CA ILE A 442 -13.23 -38.27 6.00
C ILE A 442 -11.76 -37.87 5.86
N ALA A 443 -10.89 -38.66 6.47
CA ALA A 443 -9.44 -38.53 6.32
C ALA A 443 -8.98 -38.99 4.92
N GLY A 444 -7.99 -38.30 4.35
CA GLY A 444 -7.43 -38.67 3.05
C GLY A 444 -8.32 -38.36 1.84
N ALA A 445 -9.43 -37.64 2.01
CA ALA A 445 -10.24 -37.13 0.91
C ALA A 445 -9.44 -36.12 0.09
N THR A 446 -9.57 -36.19 -1.23
CA THR A 446 -8.94 -35.25 -2.15
C THR A 446 -9.91 -34.12 -2.46
N VAL A 447 -9.50 -32.87 -2.19
CA VAL A 447 -10.19 -31.67 -2.66
C VAL A 447 -9.37 -31.08 -3.80
N LYS A 448 -10.00 -30.83 -4.95
CA LYS A 448 -9.41 -30.17 -6.11
C LYS A 448 -10.12 -28.85 -6.34
N ILE A 449 -9.37 -27.79 -6.59
CA ILE A 449 -9.89 -26.46 -6.87
C ILE A 449 -9.33 -25.96 -8.21
N VAL A 450 -10.20 -25.43 -9.06
CA VAL A 450 -9.84 -24.90 -10.38
C VAL A 450 -10.45 -23.51 -10.52
N GLY A 451 -9.62 -22.50 -10.77
CA GLY A 451 -10.04 -21.12 -11.02
C GLY A 451 -10.20 -20.82 -12.52
N ASP A 452 -11.02 -19.82 -12.83
CA ASP A 452 -11.16 -19.28 -14.19
C ASP A 452 -9.94 -18.45 -14.67
N ASP A 453 -9.02 -18.15 -13.77
CA ASP A 453 -7.68 -17.62 -14.02
C ASP A 453 -6.67 -18.70 -14.49
N GLY A 454 -7.09 -19.96 -14.55
CA GLY A 454 -6.26 -21.11 -14.89
C GLY A 454 -5.54 -21.74 -13.69
N SER A 455 -5.75 -21.24 -12.47
CA SER A 455 -5.22 -21.86 -11.26
C SER A 455 -5.81 -23.26 -11.06
N ASN A 456 -4.99 -24.21 -10.64
CA ASN A 456 -5.41 -25.60 -10.41
C ASN A 456 -4.60 -26.18 -9.25
N ARG A 457 -5.27 -26.43 -8.12
CA ARG A 457 -4.64 -26.86 -6.87
C ARG A 457 -5.35 -28.09 -6.32
N ARG A 458 -4.64 -28.86 -5.50
CA ARG A 458 -5.15 -30.07 -4.85
C ARG A 458 -4.69 -30.13 -3.40
N ALA A 459 -5.60 -30.45 -2.48
CA ALA A 459 -5.31 -30.73 -1.08
C ALA A 459 -5.87 -32.10 -0.71
N VAL A 460 -5.27 -32.70 0.33
CA VAL A 460 -5.76 -33.93 0.94
C VAL A 460 -6.14 -33.60 2.37
N THR A 461 -7.30 -34.09 2.81
CA THR A 461 -7.79 -33.83 4.17
C THR A 461 -6.92 -34.51 5.22
N ARG A 462 -6.81 -33.86 6.37
CA ARG A 462 -6.17 -34.41 7.57
C ARG A 462 -7.07 -35.46 8.23
N ASP A 463 -6.58 -36.06 9.32
CA ASP A 463 -7.31 -37.08 10.10
C ASP A 463 -8.65 -36.57 10.65
N ASP A 464 -8.77 -35.26 10.91
CA ASP A 464 -9.99 -34.60 11.35
C ASP A 464 -10.89 -34.14 10.18
N GLY A 465 -10.56 -34.50 8.94
CA GLY A 465 -11.30 -34.10 7.74
C GLY A 465 -10.98 -32.69 7.24
N SER A 466 -10.11 -31.92 7.91
CA SER A 466 -9.83 -30.53 7.54
C SER A 466 -8.94 -30.39 6.29
N PHE A 467 -9.16 -29.32 5.52
CA PHE A 467 -8.31 -28.90 4.39
C PHE A 467 -8.18 -27.37 4.33
N SER A 468 -7.22 -26.88 3.52
CA SER A 468 -7.06 -25.44 3.24
C SER A 468 -6.34 -25.21 1.91
N PHE A 469 -6.71 -24.13 1.23
CA PHE A 469 -6.05 -23.62 0.02
C PHE A 469 -5.76 -22.13 0.15
N PRO A 470 -4.62 -21.67 -0.40
CA PRO A 470 -4.52 -20.28 -0.77
C PRO A 470 -5.42 -20.00 -1.99
N LEU A 471 -5.96 -18.79 -2.11
CA LEU A 471 -6.74 -18.28 -3.22
C LEU A 471 -6.14 -16.99 -3.77
N ASP A 472 -6.49 -16.69 -5.02
CA ASP A 472 -6.25 -15.43 -5.70
C ASP A 472 -7.55 -14.60 -5.70
N ARG A 473 -7.44 -13.28 -5.91
CA ARG A 473 -8.57 -12.34 -5.73
C ARG A 473 -9.45 -12.19 -6.96
N GLY A 474 -10.75 -12.06 -6.73
CA GLY A 474 -11.73 -11.85 -7.80
C GLY A 474 -11.81 -13.02 -8.79
N VAL A 475 -11.32 -14.19 -8.39
CA VAL A 475 -11.31 -15.42 -9.17
C VAL A 475 -12.51 -16.27 -8.77
N ARG A 476 -13.15 -16.88 -9.77
CA ARG A 476 -14.22 -17.86 -9.59
C ARG A 476 -13.65 -19.27 -9.60
N TYR A 477 -13.95 -20.01 -8.55
CA TYR A 477 -13.41 -21.33 -8.30
C TYR A 477 -14.50 -22.39 -8.39
N ALA A 478 -14.22 -23.46 -9.14
CA ALA A 478 -14.94 -24.72 -9.06
C ALA A 478 -14.13 -25.70 -8.21
N MET A 479 -14.77 -26.24 -7.17
CA MET A 479 -14.17 -27.17 -6.22
C MET A 479 -14.85 -28.53 -6.31
N LEU A 480 -14.05 -29.59 -6.26
CA LEU A 480 -14.48 -30.98 -6.29
C LEU A 480 -13.82 -31.74 -5.15
N ALA A 481 -14.62 -32.27 -4.24
CA ALA A 481 -14.17 -33.18 -3.19
C ALA A 481 -14.52 -34.63 -3.56
N GLY A 482 -13.59 -35.55 -3.32
CA GLY A 482 -13.78 -36.97 -3.58
C GLY A 482 -12.92 -37.84 -2.67
N ALA A 483 -13.44 -39.01 -2.30
CA ALA A 483 -12.75 -39.98 -1.47
C ALA A 483 -13.12 -41.41 -1.89
N ASN A 484 -12.22 -42.36 -1.70
CA ASN A 484 -12.51 -43.76 -1.99
C ASN A 484 -13.68 -44.26 -1.13
N GLY A 485 -14.67 -44.87 -1.77
CA GLY A 485 -15.89 -45.35 -1.10
C GLY A 485 -16.98 -44.30 -0.92
N TYR A 486 -16.84 -43.11 -1.51
CA TYR A 486 -17.83 -42.03 -1.47
C TYR A 486 -18.09 -41.44 -2.87
N LEU A 487 -19.26 -40.82 -3.03
CA LEU A 487 -19.61 -40.00 -4.18
C LEU A 487 -18.87 -38.66 -4.14
N ASN A 488 -18.58 -38.11 -5.32
CA ASN A 488 -17.95 -36.79 -5.39
C ASN A 488 -18.98 -35.69 -5.12
N ALA A 489 -18.53 -34.58 -4.52
CA ALA A 489 -19.32 -33.39 -4.31
C ALA A 489 -18.66 -32.17 -4.95
N ARG A 490 -19.45 -31.35 -5.65
CA ARG A 490 -18.99 -30.12 -6.31
C ARG A 490 -19.56 -28.87 -5.65
N GLN A 491 -18.72 -27.84 -5.50
CA GLN A 491 -19.10 -26.50 -5.06
C GLN A 491 -18.44 -25.43 -5.91
N GLU A 492 -19.03 -24.24 -5.92
CA GLU A 492 -18.49 -23.07 -6.60
C GLU A 492 -18.34 -21.92 -5.61
N PHE A 493 -17.28 -21.14 -5.76
CA PHE A 493 -16.93 -20.05 -4.84
C PHE A 493 -16.28 -18.90 -5.60
N GLU A 494 -16.68 -17.66 -5.33
CA GLU A 494 -16.06 -16.46 -5.87
C GLU A 494 -15.37 -15.70 -4.75
N SER A 495 -14.07 -15.47 -4.92
CA SER A 495 -13.27 -14.70 -3.96
C SER A 495 -13.52 -13.19 -4.11
N ASP A 496 -13.50 -12.45 -3.01
CA ASP A 496 -13.68 -11.00 -3.04
C ASP A 496 -12.55 -10.29 -3.81
N THR A 497 -12.91 -9.12 -4.35
CA THR A 497 -12.05 -8.13 -4.97
C THR A 497 -11.55 -7.07 -3.98
N ALA A 498 -11.78 -7.21 -2.67
CA ALA A 498 -11.25 -6.30 -1.65
C ALA A 498 -9.73 -6.47 -1.44
N ALA A 499 -9.00 -5.36 -1.29
CA ALA A 499 -7.56 -5.37 -1.09
C ALA A 499 -7.19 -5.62 0.38
N ALA A 500 -7.62 -6.75 0.92
CA ALA A 500 -7.35 -7.19 2.28
C ALA A 500 -7.12 -8.70 2.33
N ASP A 501 -6.45 -9.16 3.38
CA ASP A 501 -6.37 -10.58 3.68
C ASP A 501 -7.79 -11.10 3.99
N ALA A 502 -8.08 -12.33 3.59
CA ALA A 502 -9.41 -12.92 3.77
C ALA A 502 -9.31 -14.43 3.96
N ASP A 503 -10.12 -14.95 4.87
CA ASP A 503 -10.27 -16.38 5.13
C ASP A 503 -11.74 -16.75 4.88
N TYR A 504 -11.96 -17.69 3.97
CA TYR A 504 -13.27 -18.23 3.62
C TYR A 504 -13.44 -19.64 4.17
N ALA A 505 -14.69 -20.05 4.38
CA ALA A 505 -15.05 -21.38 4.84
C ALA A 505 -15.91 -22.12 3.81
N VAL A 506 -15.60 -23.39 3.54
CA VAL A 506 -16.42 -24.28 2.70
C VAL A 506 -16.29 -25.73 3.15
N ASP A 507 -17.41 -26.35 3.48
CA ASP A 507 -17.45 -27.75 3.93
C ASP A 507 -18.07 -28.65 2.85
N PHE A 508 -17.55 -29.86 2.69
CA PHE A 508 -18.08 -30.87 1.77
C PHE A 508 -18.66 -32.04 2.55
N MET A 509 -19.86 -32.48 2.19
CA MET A 509 -20.45 -33.72 2.67
C MET A 509 -20.50 -34.72 1.54
N LEU A 510 -19.91 -35.91 1.74
CA LEU A 510 -19.85 -36.96 0.71
C LEU A 510 -20.78 -38.12 1.07
N ALA A 511 -21.61 -38.53 0.12
CA ALA A 511 -22.48 -39.70 0.28
C ALA A 511 -21.65 -41.00 0.15
N SER A 512 -21.91 -41.99 1.01
CA SER A 512 -21.22 -43.28 0.97
C SER A 512 -21.68 -44.15 -0.20
N LEU A 513 -20.74 -44.87 -0.83
CA LEU A 513 -21.04 -45.90 -1.83
C LEU A 513 -21.44 -47.25 -1.21
N THR A 514 -21.06 -47.49 0.04
CA THR A 514 -21.22 -48.82 0.67
C THR A 514 -22.31 -48.86 1.74
N ARG A 515 -22.69 -47.69 2.27
CA ARG A 515 -23.73 -47.55 3.29
C ARG A 515 -24.96 -46.84 2.73
N PRO A 516 -26.16 -47.12 3.26
CA PRO A 516 -27.34 -46.30 2.99
C PRO A 516 -27.11 -44.84 3.44
N ASN A 517 -27.60 -43.90 2.64
CA ASN A 517 -27.52 -42.46 2.87
C ASN A 517 -28.93 -41.92 3.10
N VAL A 518 -29.17 -41.25 4.21
CA VAL A 518 -30.49 -40.68 4.52
C VAL A 518 -30.79 -39.52 3.58
N VAL A 519 -31.98 -39.51 2.98
CA VAL A 519 -32.49 -38.34 2.27
C VAL A 519 -33.32 -37.55 3.26
N GLU A 520 -32.80 -36.41 3.68
CA GLU A 520 -33.43 -35.62 4.73
C GLU A 520 -34.69 -34.89 4.26
N ASN A 521 -35.48 -34.40 5.21
CA ASN A 521 -36.63 -33.53 4.97
C ASN A 521 -37.67 -34.07 3.98
N ILE A 522 -37.70 -35.39 3.75
CA ILE A 522 -38.80 -36.01 3.03
C ILE A 522 -39.97 -36.19 3.98
N PHE A 523 -40.95 -35.32 3.83
CA PHE A 523 -42.21 -35.36 4.56
C PHE A 523 -43.32 -36.01 3.73
N TYR A 524 -44.11 -36.82 4.43
CA TYR A 524 -45.33 -37.42 3.93
C TYR A 524 -46.48 -37.06 4.89
N ASP A 525 -47.69 -36.93 4.38
CA ASP A 525 -48.88 -36.92 5.23
C ASP A 525 -49.05 -38.27 5.96
N PHE A 526 -49.69 -38.24 7.13
CA PHE A 526 -50.06 -39.44 7.86
C PHE A 526 -50.90 -40.38 6.96
N ASP A 527 -50.49 -41.66 6.89
CA ASP A 527 -51.06 -42.68 5.99
C ASP A 527 -51.03 -42.35 4.49
N LYS A 528 -50.19 -41.39 4.05
CA LYS A 528 -49.99 -41.11 2.62
C LYS A 528 -48.54 -41.29 2.18
N ALA A 529 -48.40 -41.42 0.86
CA ALA A 529 -47.12 -41.45 0.15
C ALA A 529 -46.89 -40.19 -0.70
N THR A 530 -47.87 -39.28 -0.75
CA THR A 530 -47.74 -38.01 -1.48
C THR A 530 -46.62 -37.16 -0.86
N LEU A 531 -45.65 -36.78 -1.69
CA LEU A 531 -44.57 -35.87 -1.30
C LEU A 531 -45.14 -34.49 -1.04
N ARG A 532 -44.81 -33.93 0.12
CA ARG A 532 -45.16 -32.54 0.42
C ARG A 532 -44.24 -31.56 -0.31
N PRO A 533 -44.67 -30.32 -0.57
CA PRO A 533 -43.82 -29.29 -1.18
C PRO A 533 -42.50 -29.06 -0.43
N GLU A 534 -42.49 -29.21 0.90
CA GLU A 534 -41.30 -29.05 1.73
C GLU A 534 -40.24 -30.13 1.46
N SER A 535 -40.62 -31.26 0.84
CA SER A 535 -39.71 -32.35 0.47
C SER A 535 -38.94 -32.08 -0.83
N THR A 536 -39.34 -31.10 -1.64
CA THR A 536 -38.75 -30.90 -2.97
C THR A 536 -37.31 -30.43 -2.90
N GLU A 537 -36.95 -29.57 -1.94
CA GLU A 537 -35.58 -29.06 -1.80
C GLU A 537 -34.56 -30.19 -1.57
N ALA A 538 -34.90 -31.15 -0.69
CA ALA A 538 -34.04 -32.30 -0.43
C ALA A 538 -33.97 -33.25 -1.63
N LEU A 539 -35.08 -33.40 -2.37
CA LEU A 539 -35.11 -34.21 -3.58
C LEU A 539 -34.32 -33.56 -4.72
N ASP A 540 -34.38 -32.24 -4.86
CA ASP A 540 -33.59 -31.49 -5.85
C ASP A 540 -32.09 -31.59 -5.55
N ALA A 541 -31.71 -31.55 -4.27
CA ALA A 541 -30.33 -31.83 -3.86
C ALA A 541 -29.88 -33.25 -4.25
N LEU A 542 -30.74 -34.26 -4.04
CA LEU A 542 -30.47 -35.63 -4.47
C LEU A 542 -30.37 -35.74 -6.01
N VAL A 543 -31.26 -35.09 -6.76
CA VAL A 543 -31.20 -35.01 -8.22
C VAL A 543 -29.85 -34.47 -8.67
N LYS A 544 -29.39 -33.36 -8.07
CA LYS A 544 -28.07 -32.77 -8.36
C LYS A 544 -26.95 -33.77 -8.09
N THR A 545 -26.96 -34.47 -6.96
CA THR A 545 -25.96 -35.51 -6.65
C THR A 545 -25.95 -36.63 -7.70
N LEU A 546 -27.12 -37.10 -8.16
CA LEU A 546 -27.23 -38.16 -9.17
C LEU A 546 -26.84 -37.70 -10.59
N GLN A 547 -27.00 -36.42 -10.90
CA GLN A 547 -26.54 -35.80 -12.15
C GLN A 547 -25.02 -35.61 -12.15
N GLU A 548 -24.45 -35.19 -11.03
CA GLU A 548 -22.99 -35.04 -10.86
C GLU A 548 -22.25 -36.39 -10.84
N ASN A 549 -22.96 -37.47 -10.51
CA ASN A 549 -22.43 -38.83 -10.47
C ASN A 549 -23.21 -39.75 -11.44
N PRO A 550 -23.02 -39.60 -12.77
CA PRO A 550 -23.86 -40.28 -13.76
C PRO A 550 -23.72 -41.81 -13.82
N GLY A 551 -22.56 -42.36 -13.44
CA GLY A 551 -22.24 -43.78 -13.57
C GLY A 551 -22.81 -44.69 -12.47
N ILE A 552 -23.64 -44.16 -11.57
CA ILE A 552 -24.17 -44.92 -10.43
C ILE A 552 -25.64 -45.30 -10.60
N ASN A 553 -25.97 -46.48 -10.10
CA ASN A 553 -27.32 -46.95 -9.88
C ASN A 553 -27.67 -46.84 -8.39
N VAL A 554 -28.90 -46.43 -8.08
CA VAL A 554 -29.36 -46.25 -6.69
C VAL A 554 -30.68 -46.97 -6.43
N GLU A 555 -30.77 -47.55 -5.24
CA GLU A 555 -32.01 -48.08 -4.67
C GLU A 555 -32.56 -47.07 -3.66
N MET A 556 -33.81 -46.65 -3.84
CA MET A 556 -34.55 -45.87 -2.87
C MET A 556 -35.22 -46.81 -1.86
N GLY A 557 -34.76 -46.78 -0.60
CA GLY A 557 -35.35 -47.50 0.51
C GLY A 557 -36.26 -46.59 1.33
N SER A 558 -37.48 -47.00 1.64
CA SER A 558 -38.30 -46.30 2.63
C SER A 558 -38.65 -47.21 3.80
N HIS A 559 -38.84 -46.59 4.95
CA HIS A 559 -39.08 -47.27 6.21
C HIS A 559 -40.24 -46.63 6.99
N THR A 560 -40.81 -47.40 7.90
CA THR A 560 -41.88 -46.96 8.80
C THR A 560 -41.42 -47.07 10.26
N ASP A 561 -42.18 -46.46 11.15
CA ASP A 561 -42.09 -46.73 12.59
C ASP A 561 -42.71 -48.09 12.95
N ARG A 562 -42.75 -48.39 14.25
CA ARG A 562 -43.26 -49.64 14.80
C ARG A 562 -44.79 -49.80 14.72
N VAL A 563 -45.54 -48.73 14.45
CA VAL A 563 -47.00 -48.71 14.54
C VAL A 563 -47.63 -49.39 13.33
N GLY A 564 -48.61 -50.27 13.56
CA GLY A 564 -49.30 -51.01 12.50
C GLY A 564 -48.72 -52.41 12.23
N SER A 565 -49.40 -53.17 11.38
CA SER A 565 -48.97 -54.53 11.01
C SER A 565 -47.85 -54.50 9.97
N ASP A 566 -47.01 -55.53 9.96
CA ASP A 566 -45.88 -55.65 9.02
C ASP A 566 -46.33 -55.52 7.57
N ALA A 567 -47.40 -56.25 7.20
CA ALA A 567 -47.94 -56.22 5.84
C ALA A 567 -48.45 -54.82 5.43
N TYR A 568 -48.98 -54.04 6.38
CA TYR A 568 -49.40 -52.66 6.13
C TYR A 568 -48.18 -51.74 5.95
N ASN A 569 -47.19 -51.84 6.82
CA ASN A 569 -45.98 -51.02 6.81
C ASN A 569 -45.11 -51.26 5.58
N VAL A 570 -44.98 -52.51 5.12
CA VAL A 570 -44.32 -52.83 3.84
C VAL A 570 -45.01 -52.08 2.69
N ARG A 571 -46.34 -52.21 2.54
CA ARG A 571 -47.08 -51.52 1.47
C ARG A 571 -46.99 -49.99 1.56
N LEU A 572 -46.99 -49.42 2.77
CA LEU A 572 -46.85 -47.97 2.96
C LEU A 572 -45.46 -47.50 2.52
N SER A 573 -44.41 -48.18 2.99
CA SER A 573 -43.04 -47.86 2.62
C SER A 573 -42.75 -48.05 1.13
N GLU A 574 -43.30 -49.08 0.48
CA GLU A 574 -43.18 -49.27 -0.97
C GLU A 574 -43.75 -48.08 -1.75
N ARG A 575 -44.94 -47.60 -1.35
CA ARG A 575 -45.55 -46.41 -1.98
C ARG A 575 -44.67 -45.17 -1.80
N ARG A 576 -44.11 -44.97 -0.60
CA ARG A 576 -43.20 -43.84 -0.30
C ARG A 576 -41.93 -43.88 -1.14
N ALA A 577 -41.27 -45.03 -1.19
CA ALA A 577 -40.07 -45.22 -1.99
C ALA A 577 -40.35 -44.97 -3.48
N LYS A 578 -41.48 -45.49 -3.98
CA LYS A 578 -41.91 -45.26 -5.36
C LYS A 578 -42.18 -43.78 -5.64
N SER A 579 -42.85 -43.06 -4.72
CA SER A 579 -43.13 -41.63 -4.92
C SER A 579 -41.86 -40.80 -5.03
N VAL A 580 -40.81 -41.14 -4.28
CA VAL A 580 -39.48 -40.51 -4.42
C VAL A 580 -38.85 -40.87 -5.77
N THR A 581 -38.86 -42.14 -6.17
CA THR A 581 -38.35 -42.57 -7.48
C THR A 581 -39.08 -41.87 -8.63
N ASP A 582 -40.41 -41.76 -8.58
CA ASP A 582 -41.21 -41.07 -9.58
C ASP A 582 -40.83 -39.59 -9.69
N TYR A 583 -40.51 -38.93 -8.57
CA TYR A 583 -40.01 -37.56 -8.57
C TYR A 583 -38.66 -37.44 -9.28
N LEU A 584 -37.71 -38.32 -8.94
CA LEU A 584 -36.38 -38.33 -9.56
C LEU A 584 -36.46 -38.57 -11.07
N ILE A 585 -37.35 -39.47 -11.52
CA ILE A 585 -37.62 -39.71 -12.94
C ILE A 585 -38.21 -38.45 -13.59
N GLY A 586 -39.18 -37.80 -12.94
CA GLY A 586 -39.78 -36.54 -13.42
C GLY A 586 -38.77 -35.40 -13.56
N ALA A 587 -37.75 -35.39 -12.71
CA ALA A 587 -36.63 -34.43 -12.75
C ALA A 587 -35.54 -34.81 -13.78
N GLY A 588 -35.72 -35.89 -14.54
CA GLY A 588 -34.85 -36.29 -15.65
C GLY A 588 -33.77 -37.32 -15.32
N ILE A 589 -33.82 -37.99 -14.17
CA ILE A 589 -32.95 -39.14 -13.89
C ILE A 589 -33.45 -40.36 -14.65
N ASP A 590 -32.54 -41.06 -15.34
CA ASP A 590 -32.87 -42.25 -16.12
C ASP A 590 -33.52 -43.34 -15.22
N PRO A 591 -34.73 -43.83 -15.55
CA PRO A 591 -35.40 -44.87 -14.76
C PRO A 591 -34.58 -46.14 -14.58
N SER A 592 -33.71 -46.50 -15.53
CA SER A 592 -32.86 -47.69 -15.44
C SER A 592 -31.79 -47.60 -14.34
N ARG A 593 -31.48 -46.39 -13.87
CA ARG A 593 -30.57 -46.15 -12.75
C ARG A 593 -31.24 -46.28 -11.39
N LEU A 594 -32.56 -46.39 -11.34
CA LEU A 594 -33.34 -46.29 -10.12
C LEU A 594 -34.09 -47.60 -9.83
N SER A 595 -33.87 -48.15 -8.65
CA SER A 595 -34.74 -49.16 -8.06
C SER A 595 -35.34 -48.63 -6.77
N TRP A 596 -36.38 -49.29 -6.24
CA TRP A 596 -36.97 -48.91 -4.96
C TRP A 596 -37.42 -50.13 -4.18
N HIS A 597 -37.40 -50.02 -2.85
CA HIS A 597 -37.85 -51.06 -1.95
C HIS A 597 -38.50 -50.48 -0.68
N GLY A 598 -39.59 -51.11 -0.24
CA GLY A 598 -40.27 -50.77 1.01
C GLY A 598 -39.90 -51.75 2.11
N TYR A 599 -39.06 -51.32 3.06
CA TYR A 599 -38.59 -52.16 4.15
C TYR A 599 -39.56 -52.26 5.33
N GLY A 600 -40.64 -51.48 5.34
CA GLY A 600 -41.54 -51.34 6.49
C GLY A 600 -40.76 -50.99 7.75
N LYS A 601 -41.04 -51.74 8.84
CA LYS A 601 -40.37 -51.60 10.14
C LYS A 601 -39.25 -52.61 10.39
N SER A 602 -38.85 -53.39 9.38
CA SER A 602 -37.90 -54.50 9.54
C SER A 602 -36.44 -54.06 9.76
N GLN A 603 -36.12 -52.80 9.47
CA GLN A 603 -34.79 -52.23 9.60
C GLN A 603 -34.85 -50.94 10.43
N PRO A 604 -34.83 -51.03 11.77
CA PRO A 604 -34.77 -49.85 12.64
C PRO A 604 -33.45 -49.09 12.45
N LYS A 605 -33.50 -47.75 12.59
CA LYS A 605 -32.34 -46.89 12.39
C LYS A 605 -31.36 -47.02 13.56
N LYS A 606 -30.07 -47.09 13.26
CA LYS A 606 -28.99 -46.95 14.22
C LYS A 606 -28.65 -45.47 14.39
N VAL A 607 -28.56 -45.00 15.63
CA VAL A 607 -28.21 -43.62 15.99
C VAL A 607 -26.78 -43.34 15.55
N THR A 608 -26.62 -42.38 14.65
CA THR A 608 -25.33 -41.88 14.17
C THR A 608 -24.89 -40.66 14.98
N ARG A 609 -23.65 -40.21 14.78
CA ARG A 609 -23.13 -38.97 15.40
C ARG A 609 -24.04 -37.78 15.16
N ARG A 610 -24.51 -37.61 13.92
CA ARG A 610 -25.51 -36.61 13.56
C ARG A 610 -26.83 -36.77 14.32
N ILE A 611 -27.38 -37.98 14.38
CA ILE A 611 -28.65 -38.22 15.11
C ILE A 611 -28.46 -37.91 16.60
N ASN A 612 -27.34 -38.32 17.21
CA ASN A 612 -27.04 -37.99 18.61
C ASN A 612 -26.91 -36.47 18.83
N ARG A 613 -26.32 -35.73 17.89
CA ARG A 613 -26.24 -34.26 17.96
C ARG A 613 -27.63 -33.61 18.00
N LEU A 614 -28.58 -34.11 17.21
CA LEU A 614 -29.95 -33.59 17.13
C LEU A 614 -30.87 -34.11 18.24
N TYR A 615 -30.65 -35.36 18.66
CA TYR A 615 -31.42 -36.07 19.67
C TYR A 615 -30.49 -36.61 20.75
N GLN A 616 -30.01 -35.71 21.61
CA GLN A 616 -29.01 -36.02 22.65
C GLN A 616 -29.48 -37.09 23.64
N GLN A 617 -30.79 -37.35 23.73
CA GLN A 617 -31.36 -38.43 24.53
C GLN A 617 -30.98 -39.84 24.02
N PHE A 618 -30.60 -39.98 22.74
CA PHE A 618 -30.22 -41.26 22.16
C PHE A 618 -28.71 -41.34 21.99
N ALA A 619 -28.07 -42.26 22.69
CA ALA A 619 -26.63 -42.47 22.59
C ALA A 619 -26.25 -42.96 21.18
N GLU A 620 -25.10 -42.48 20.69
CA GLU A 620 -24.54 -42.95 19.42
C GLU A 620 -24.34 -44.47 19.44
N GLY A 621 -24.75 -45.13 18.35
CA GLY A 621 -24.67 -46.58 18.20
C GLY A 621 -25.89 -47.36 18.65
N THR A 622 -26.84 -46.75 19.37
CA THR A 622 -28.10 -47.39 19.76
C THR A 622 -28.96 -47.72 18.54
N VAL A 623 -29.58 -48.89 18.52
CA VAL A 623 -30.55 -49.30 17.49
C VAL A 623 -31.96 -48.99 17.99
N LEU A 624 -32.73 -48.21 17.24
CA LEU A 624 -34.08 -47.78 17.60
C LEU A 624 -35.12 -48.87 17.26
N ASP A 625 -34.94 -50.07 17.79
CA ASP A 625 -35.87 -51.19 17.61
C ASP A 625 -37.07 -51.12 18.58
N GLU A 626 -38.08 -51.98 18.36
CA GLU A 626 -39.29 -51.96 19.19
C GLU A 626 -39.00 -52.20 20.68
N ALA A 627 -37.99 -53.03 20.98
CA ALA A 627 -37.62 -53.37 22.35
C ALA A 627 -37.01 -52.16 23.08
N PHE A 628 -36.11 -51.44 22.43
CA PHE A 628 -35.53 -50.20 22.95
C PHE A 628 -36.61 -49.12 23.10
N ILE A 629 -37.41 -48.90 22.06
CA ILE A 629 -38.43 -47.85 22.05
C ILE A 629 -39.48 -48.08 23.16
N ALA A 630 -39.86 -49.32 23.46
CA ALA A 630 -40.79 -49.63 24.55
C ALA A 630 -40.31 -49.22 25.94
N THR A 631 -39.00 -48.97 26.13
CA THR A 631 -38.43 -48.52 27.41
C THR A 631 -38.46 -47.00 27.60
N LEU A 632 -38.79 -46.24 26.55
CA LEU A 632 -38.69 -44.79 26.51
C LEU A 632 -39.95 -44.08 27.02
N SER A 633 -39.80 -42.81 27.39
CA SER A 633 -40.92 -41.89 27.67
C SER A 633 -41.83 -41.74 26.44
N ASP A 634 -43.08 -41.26 26.58
CA ASP A 634 -43.96 -41.06 25.42
C ASP A 634 -43.32 -40.07 24.40
N GLU A 635 -42.69 -39.01 24.89
CA GLU A 635 -42.01 -38.01 24.06
C GLU A 635 -40.80 -38.61 23.30
N ASP A 636 -39.97 -39.39 23.99
CA ASP A 636 -38.80 -40.04 23.36
C ASP A 636 -39.21 -41.19 22.42
N ARG A 637 -40.35 -41.85 22.68
CA ARG A 637 -40.93 -42.82 21.74
C ARG A 637 -41.30 -42.15 20.43
N ASP A 638 -41.99 -41.02 20.49
CA ASP A 638 -42.39 -40.28 19.30
C ASP A 638 -41.18 -39.77 18.50
N ALA A 639 -40.12 -39.34 19.20
CA ALA A 639 -38.85 -38.94 18.58
C ALA A 639 -38.15 -40.13 17.90
N ALA A 640 -38.06 -41.29 18.56
CA ALA A 640 -37.46 -42.50 17.97
C ALA A 640 -38.27 -43.01 16.77
N ASP A 641 -39.60 -43.00 16.87
CA ASP A 641 -40.50 -43.35 15.79
C ASP A 641 -40.34 -42.35 14.61
N GLN A 642 -40.12 -41.06 14.87
CA GLN A 642 -39.83 -40.06 13.83
C GLN A 642 -38.51 -40.34 13.09
N ILE A 643 -37.46 -40.74 13.81
CA ILE A 643 -36.18 -41.12 13.19
C ILE A 643 -36.34 -42.37 12.30
N ASN A 644 -37.15 -43.34 12.73
CA ASN A 644 -37.43 -44.55 11.95
C ASN A 644 -38.27 -44.28 10.68
N ARG A 645 -39.11 -43.24 10.68
CA ARG A 645 -39.87 -42.78 9.51
C ARG A 645 -38.97 -42.00 8.54
N ARG A 646 -38.14 -42.71 7.78
CA ARG A 646 -37.20 -42.10 6.83
C ARG A 646 -37.18 -42.78 5.46
N THR A 647 -36.63 -42.05 4.51
CA THR A 647 -36.22 -42.56 3.19
C THR A 647 -34.70 -42.45 3.08
N GLU A 648 -34.08 -43.48 2.52
CA GLU A 648 -32.64 -43.57 2.32
C GLU A 648 -32.37 -43.98 0.87
N PHE A 649 -31.21 -43.63 0.34
CA PHE A 649 -30.72 -44.18 -0.92
C PHE A 649 -29.45 -44.99 -0.70
N ARG A 650 -29.30 -46.07 -1.46
CA ARG A 650 -28.09 -46.89 -1.45
C ARG A 650 -27.59 -47.07 -2.87
N VAL A 651 -26.29 -46.90 -3.08
CA VAL A 651 -25.68 -47.19 -4.37
C VAL A 651 -25.61 -48.70 -4.57
N THR A 652 -26.15 -49.19 -5.68
CA THR A 652 -26.21 -50.63 -6.00
C THR A 652 -25.12 -51.06 -6.97
N SER A 653 -24.73 -50.19 -7.89
CA SER A 653 -23.58 -50.40 -8.78
C SER A 653 -22.98 -49.07 -9.26
N THR A 654 -21.73 -49.12 -9.73
CA THR A 654 -20.96 -47.96 -10.24
C THR A 654 -20.50 -48.16 -11.70
N ASP A 655 -21.16 -49.07 -12.42
CA ASP A 655 -20.81 -49.56 -13.76
C ASP A 655 -21.88 -49.21 -14.81
N PHE A 656 -22.69 -48.17 -14.56
CA PHE A 656 -23.71 -47.74 -15.51
C PHE A 656 -23.04 -47.12 -16.74
N SER A 657 -22.99 -47.91 -17.82
CA SER A 657 -22.54 -47.48 -19.15
C SER A 657 -23.69 -46.83 -19.91
N PHE A 658 -23.45 -45.63 -20.44
CA PHE A 658 -24.34 -44.89 -21.33
C PHE A 658 -24.50 -45.54 -22.70
#